data_AF-A0A8T5N1R6-F1
#
_entry.id   AF-A0A8T5N1R6-F1
#
_cell.length_a   1.000
_cell.length_b   1.000
_cell.length_c   1.000
_cell.angle_alpha   90.00
_cell.angle_beta   90.00
_cell.angle_gamma   90.00
#
_symmetry.space_group_name_H-M   'P 1'
#
loop_
_entity.id
_entity.type
_entity.pdbx_description
1 polymer ?
#
loop_
_entity_poly.entity_id
_entity_poly.type
_entity_poly.pdbx_seq_one_letter_code
_entity_poly.pdbx_strand_id
1 'polypeptide(L)'
;MKRGIIFCFVLLIIIYIFNINLLLFIQPVSSLTGSGITASVSFILLGNQSEIEIYSPLNTTYDFDIGDAYELDLNVSANFEVDNWWYSLYDVKHGELINDTIAFNPNTTFNAVRWSNELRVYAENVGVEIINENVTFFVSVPNSAPVFQGVNDSIFICENDFLNNYYFYVVDVDEQVLELALNPTNPFYLDTLFTSGQINTSVEMFSGNLDKSDIGVHEETVSVNDGEYSDSAYTNVTVIEVNNAPRISNIGVQTIWASGENSTFYKQVKVTDTEDGNQDGGVLNFSISFFDGDELFNISENGTMYFVSNSSYAGVYNIGISVSDNGIDNPAENIFEICGQDGGSITTTQNFSLTITDENRAPTITSNYPSNLSLNVSGTESLYFNISTYDPDGTIPDAYWYVNGVFTEYDSGNSTDEFSYNFGCNVSGAYTIEVEITDGLLNDSITWNIGVQQVACPVPPSGSSGGGGGGGGISCNEEWACESWETCQSIENLLELGILSGENYRIVLEQCFEIGLSSEFCGAQIRNCSDLSDCNTNYFKPLEFQSCHYTEDPNCNDGIKNCHDDSCEVLIDCGGPCVACPTCSDKIQNQGEEGIDCGGPCPWKCPEEIPLLKRKEVLYSFIALIILLILVATVKIIRIFKYKNLIAQE
;
A
#
# COMPACT_ATOMS: atom_id res chain seq x y z
N MET A 1 -20.99 36.14 -33.42
CA MET A 1 -21.68 37.10 -32.54
C MET A 1 -21.26 38.54 -32.88
N LYS A 2 -21.80 39.15 -33.95
CA LYS A 2 -21.46 40.54 -34.37
C LYS A 2 -22.63 41.25 -35.07
N ARG A 3 -23.87 41.07 -34.60
CA ARG A 3 -25.05 41.85 -35.07
C ARG A 3 -26.04 42.29 -33.98
N GLY A 4 -25.76 42.05 -32.69
CA GLY A 4 -26.65 42.45 -31.58
C GLY A 4 -26.33 43.81 -30.92
N ILE A 5 -25.15 44.40 -31.18
CA ILE A 5 -24.65 45.54 -30.39
C ILE A 5 -25.19 46.90 -30.90
N ILE A 6 -25.72 46.97 -32.13
CA ILE A 6 -26.19 48.23 -32.72
C ILE A 6 -27.62 48.61 -32.27
N PHE A 7 -28.40 47.65 -31.75
CA PHE A 7 -29.78 47.91 -31.33
C PHE A 7 -29.89 48.52 -29.92
N CYS A 8 -28.95 48.22 -29.01
CA CYS A 8 -28.95 48.75 -27.64
C CYS A 8 -28.54 50.23 -27.56
N PHE A 9 -27.72 50.73 -28.50
CA PHE A 9 -27.26 52.13 -28.47
C PHE A 9 -28.32 53.14 -28.90
N VAL A 10 -29.31 52.73 -29.70
CA VAL A 10 -30.39 53.61 -30.15
C VAL A 10 -31.48 53.77 -29.08
N LEU A 11 -31.67 52.77 -28.20
CA LEU A 11 -32.66 52.81 -27.13
C LEU A 11 -32.26 53.74 -25.96
N LEU A 12 -30.97 53.83 -25.67
CA LEU A 12 -30.43 54.66 -24.58
C LEU A 12 -30.48 56.17 -24.88
N ILE A 13 -30.44 56.57 -26.15
CA ILE A 13 -30.51 57.98 -26.57
C ILE A 13 -31.95 58.53 -26.46
N ILE A 14 -32.96 57.67 -26.51
CA ILE A 14 -34.39 58.06 -26.42
C ILE A 14 -34.81 58.32 -24.97
N ILE A 15 -34.23 57.61 -23.99
CA ILE A 15 -34.54 57.77 -22.56
C ILE A 15 -33.87 59.04 -21.98
N TYR A 16 -32.74 59.47 -22.55
CA TYR A 16 -32.05 60.70 -22.14
C TYR A 16 -32.76 61.99 -22.58
N ILE A 17 -33.66 61.94 -23.57
CA ILE A 17 -34.35 63.12 -24.12
C ILE A 17 -35.64 63.47 -23.33
N PHE A 18 -36.11 62.60 -22.41
CA PHE A 18 -37.41 62.78 -21.76
C PHE A 18 -37.40 63.25 -20.29
N ASN A 19 -36.25 63.63 -19.73
CA ASN A 19 -36.17 64.11 -18.34
C ASN A 19 -35.54 65.51 -18.23
N ILE A 20 -36.26 66.53 -18.72
CA ILE A 20 -36.05 67.93 -18.29
C ILE A 20 -37.39 68.64 -18.22
N ASN A 21 -37.84 68.94 -17.00
CA ASN A 21 -38.65 70.11 -16.57
C ASN A 21 -38.81 69.98 -15.04
N LEU A 22 -37.92 70.53 -14.21
CA LEU A 22 -37.82 71.93 -13.76
C LEU A 22 -39.15 72.52 -13.26
N LEU A 23 -39.23 72.79 -11.95
CA LEU A 23 -39.86 73.91 -11.23
C LEU A 23 -40.09 73.46 -9.76
N LEU A 24 -39.97 74.24 -8.68
CA LEU A 24 -39.34 75.53 -8.35
C LEU A 24 -39.35 75.59 -6.80
N PHE A 25 -38.33 76.23 -6.21
CA PHE A 25 -38.26 76.63 -4.80
C PHE A 25 -39.41 77.54 -4.37
N ILE A 26 -40.04 77.30 -3.20
CA ILE A 26 -40.63 78.35 -2.34
C ILE A 26 -40.51 77.95 -0.85
N GLN A 27 -39.78 78.76 -0.08
CA GLN A 27 -39.99 79.02 1.37
C GLN A 27 -40.76 80.36 1.47
N PRO A 28 -41.67 80.60 2.44
CA PRO A 28 -41.19 81.17 3.71
C PRO A 28 -42.01 80.88 5.00
N VAL A 29 -41.26 80.94 6.11
CA VAL A 29 -41.50 81.43 7.48
C VAL A 29 -42.90 81.97 7.87
N SER A 30 -43.40 81.56 9.04
CA SER A 30 -43.76 82.48 10.14
C SER A 30 -43.97 81.77 11.49
N SER A 31 -43.46 82.43 12.52
CA SER A 31 -43.61 82.15 13.95
C SER A 31 -45.00 82.51 14.50
N LEU A 32 -45.49 81.80 15.52
CA LEU A 32 -46.03 82.44 16.72
C LEU A 32 -46.12 81.46 17.93
N THR A 33 -46.14 82.08 19.10
CA THR A 33 -45.82 81.66 20.47
C THR A 33 -46.91 80.88 21.20
N GLY A 34 -46.51 80.06 22.18
CA GLY A 34 -47.40 79.57 23.24
C GLY A 34 -46.63 78.84 24.35
N SER A 35 -46.60 79.40 25.55
CA SER A 35 -46.04 78.83 26.79
C SER A 35 -47.09 77.95 27.49
N GLY A 36 -46.71 76.79 28.03
CA GLY A 36 -47.59 76.00 28.89
C GLY A 36 -47.16 74.55 29.17
N ILE A 37 -46.28 74.40 30.16
CA ILE A 37 -46.05 73.27 31.11
C ILE A 37 -46.84 71.96 30.92
N THR A 38 -46.16 70.80 30.77
CA THR A 38 -45.96 69.72 31.79
C THR A 38 -45.60 68.37 31.16
N ALA A 39 -44.84 67.59 31.96
CA ALA A 39 -44.52 66.17 31.86
C ALA A 39 -43.38 65.76 30.91
N SER A 40 -42.18 65.61 31.47
CA SER A 40 -41.17 64.71 30.93
C SER A 40 -41.62 63.26 31.14
N VAL A 41 -42.17 62.65 30.11
CA VAL A 41 -42.18 61.18 29.99
C VAL A 41 -40.84 60.81 29.36
N SER A 42 -39.97 60.14 30.12
CA SER A 42 -38.85 59.43 29.52
C SER A 42 -39.44 58.23 28.78
N PHE A 43 -39.64 58.38 27.47
CA PHE A 43 -39.74 57.23 26.59
C PHE A 43 -38.34 56.63 26.49
N ILE A 44 -38.15 55.45 27.09
CA ILE A 44 -37.20 54.51 26.52
C ILE A 44 -37.90 54.02 25.25
N LEU A 45 -37.57 54.62 24.11
CA LEU A 45 -37.66 53.89 22.86
C LEU A 45 -36.62 52.79 23.00
N LEU A 46 -37.06 51.59 23.40
CA LEU A 46 -36.38 50.38 22.98
C LEU A 46 -36.44 50.48 21.45
N GLY A 47 -35.38 50.99 20.81
CA GLY A 47 -35.24 50.87 19.38
C GLY A 47 -35.43 49.38 19.05
N ASN A 48 -36.22 49.06 18.02
CA ASN A 48 -36.28 47.69 17.52
C ASN A 48 -34.85 47.20 17.38
N GLN A 49 -34.50 46.10 18.07
CA GLN A 49 -33.22 45.45 17.83
C GLN A 49 -33.21 45.05 16.36
N SER A 50 -32.12 45.39 15.67
CA SER A 50 -31.89 44.96 14.31
C SER A 50 -31.78 43.43 14.33
N GLU A 51 -32.66 42.75 13.59
CA GLU A 51 -32.84 41.30 13.64
C GLU A 51 -32.86 40.74 12.21
N ILE A 52 -32.25 39.57 12.05
CA ILE A 52 -32.28 38.76 10.83
C ILE A 52 -33.19 37.57 11.11
N GLU A 53 -34.10 37.27 10.20
CA GLU A 53 -34.93 36.08 10.24
C GLU A 53 -34.56 35.16 9.08
N ILE A 54 -34.20 33.90 9.40
CA ILE A 54 -33.88 32.85 8.43
C ILE A 54 -35.13 31.98 8.24
N TYR A 55 -35.76 32.06 7.07
CA TYR A 55 -36.93 31.25 6.73
C TYR A 55 -36.56 29.91 6.08
N SER A 56 -35.39 29.85 5.45
CA SER A 56 -34.81 28.61 4.92
C SER A 56 -33.28 28.72 4.91
N PRO A 57 -32.56 27.68 5.34
CA PRO A 57 -33.07 26.40 5.86
C PRO A 57 -33.69 26.56 7.26
N LEU A 58 -34.62 25.67 7.59
CA LEU A 58 -35.20 25.54 8.93
C LEU A 58 -34.39 24.55 9.75
N ASN A 59 -34.50 24.63 11.08
CA ASN A 59 -33.92 23.62 11.98
C ASN A 59 -34.71 22.31 11.94
N THR A 60 -34.47 21.53 10.88
CA THR A 60 -35.10 20.25 10.58
C THR A 60 -34.13 19.35 9.83
N THR A 61 -34.53 18.11 9.61
CA THR A 61 -33.88 17.19 8.68
C THR A 61 -34.39 17.43 7.26
N TYR A 62 -33.46 17.43 6.30
CA TYR A 62 -33.69 17.44 4.88
C TYR A 62 -33.17 16.12 4.30
N ASP A 63 -34.05 15.35 3.67
CA ASP A 63 -33.71 14.07 3.05
C ASP A 63 -33.33 14.28 1.58
N PHE A 64 -32.24 13.65 1.16
CA PHE A 64 -31.71 13.66 -0.21
C PHE A 64 -31.42 12.25 -0.69
N ASP A 65 -31.48 12.05 -2.02
CA ASP A 65 -31.10 10.78 -2.64
C ASP A 65 -29.57 10.70 -2.80
N ILE A 66 -29.05 9.48 -2.96
CA ILE A 66 -27.61 9.25 -3.17
C ILE A 66 -27.15 9.99 -4.43
N GLY A 67 -26.05 10.73 -4.31
CA GLY A 67 -25.45 11.54 -5.38
C GLY A 67 -26.13 12.89 -5.65
N ASP A 68 -27.07 13.34 -4.82
CA ASP A 68 -27.64 14.69 -4.90
C ASP A 68 -26.66 15.80 -4.50
N ALA A 69 -26.87 17.01 -5.01
CA ALA A 69 -26.03 18.19 -4.73
C ALA A 69 -26.36 18.92 -3.41
N TYR A 70 -27.16 18.31 -2.52
CA TYR A 70 -27.64 18.85 -1.23
C TYR A 70 -28.06 20.34 -1.28
N GLU A 71 -28.69 20.74 -2.38
CA GLU A 71 -29.05 22.13 -2.65
C GLU A 71 -30.28 22.54 -1.83
N LEU A 72 -30.15 23.60 -1.03
CA LEU A 72 -31.21 24.14 -0.19
C LEU A 72 -31.46 25.62 -0.48
N ASP A 73 -32.71 26.05 -0.32
CA ASP A 73 -33.09 27.45 -0.42
C ASP A 73 -32.49 28.25 0.76
N LEU A 74 -31.93 29.43 0.44
CA LEU A 74 -31.46 30.45 1.37
C LEU A 74 -32.38 31.67 1.32
N ASN A 75 -33.39 31.65 2.18
CA ASN A 75 -34.43 32.67 2.26
C ASN A 75 -34.29 33.40 3.60
N VAL A 76 -33.93 34.68 3.54
CA VAL A 76 -33.69 35.50 4.74
C VAL A 76 -34.36 36.87 4.59
N SER A 77 -34.67 37.49 5.72
CA SER A 77 -35.07 38.91 5.76
C SER A 77 -34.44 39.61 6.95
N ALA A 78 -34.42 40.93 6.90
CA ALA A 78 -34.00 41.79 7.99
C ALA A 78 -35.07 42.85 8.25
N ASN A 79 -35.22 43.26 9.51
CA ASN A 79 -36.13 44.35 9.89
C ASN A 79 -35.52 45.77 9.66
N PHE A 80 -34.41 45.85 8.94
CA PHE A 80 -33.64 47.06 8.62
C PHE A 80 -33.15 47.05 7.15
N GLU A 81 -32.61 48.18 6.68
CA GLU A 81 -32.08 48.31 5.32
C GLU A 81 -30.66 47.72 5.25
N VAL A 82 -30.44 46.76 4.33
CA VAL A 82 -29.20 45.98 4.24
C VAL A 82 -28.41 46.37 2.99
N ASP A 83 -27.14 46.70 3.17
CA ASP A 83 -26.19 47.00 2.08
C ASP A 83 -25.61 45.70 1.50
N ASN A 84 -25.16 44.78 2.36
CA ASN A 84 -24.51 43.54 1.95
C ASN A 84 -24.99 42.34 2.79
N TRP A 85 -25.15 41.19 2.12
CA TRP A 85 -25.45 39.89 2.73
C TRP A 85 -24.29 38.93 2.45
N TRP A 86 -23.88 38.16 3.47
CA TRP A 86 -22.99 37.01 3.29
C TRP A 86 -23.31 35.90 4.28
N TYR A 87 -22.91 34.67 3.99
CA TYR A 87 -23.05 33.55 4.91
C TYR A 87 -21.73 32.79 5.10
N SER A 88 -21.69 32.01 6.17
CA SER A 88 -20.70 30.96 6.39
C SER A 88 -21.42 29.64 6.69
N LEU A 89 -20.90 28.53 6.16
CA LEU A 89 -21.43 27.20 6.38
C LEU A 89 -20.39 26.35 7.09
N TYR A 90 -20.78 25.74 8.19
CA TYR A 90 -19.92 24.93 9.05
C TYR A 90 -20.43 23.49 9.12
N ASP A 91 -19.56 22.54 8.83
CA ASP A 91 -19.78 21.12 9.07
C ASP A 91 -19.54 20.82 10.55
N VAL A 92 -20.63 20.52 11.25
CA VAL A 92 -20.59 20.28 12.69
C VAL A 92 -20.01 18.91 13.02
N LYS A 93 -20.13 17.92 12.12
CA LYS A 93 -19.61 16.57 12.34
C LYS A 93 -18.08 16.58 12.32
N HIS A 94 -17.50 17.23 11.31
CA HIS A 94 -16.04 17.32 11.15
C HIS A 94 -15.41 18.51 11.86
N GLY A 95 -16.23 19.47 12.30
CA GLY A 95 -15.74 20.72 12.88
C GLY A 95 -15.03 21.61 11.86
N GLU A 96 -15.42 21.55 10.59
CA GLU A 96 -14.78 22.25 9.47
C GLU A 96 -15.65 23.38 8.92
N LEU A 97 -15.03 24.50 8.55
CA LEU A 97 -15.70 25.61 7.88
C LEU A 97 -15.68 25.38 6.35
N ILE A 98 -16.83 25.01 5.78
CA ILE A 98 -16.97 24.66 4.36
C ILE A 98 -16.99 25.92 3.49
N ASN A 99 -17.75 26.93 3.90
CA ASN A 99 -17.86 28.21 3.20
C ASN A 99 -17.63 29.34 4.18
N ASP A 100 -16.84 30.33 3.78
CA ASP A 100 -16.58 31.53 4.57
C ASP A 100 -16.88 32.79 3.75
N THR A 101 -17.61 33.74 4.34
CA THR A 101 -17.91 35.06 3.75
C THR A 101 -18.51 35.03 2.34
N ILE A 102 -19.37 34.06 2.03
CA ILE A 102 -19.99 33.95 0.70
C ILE A 102 -21.10 34.99 0.54
N ALA A 103 -20.85 35.97 -0.32
CA ALA A 103 -21.84 36.99 -0.66
C ALA A 103 -23.01 36.39 -1.43
N PHE A 104 -24.23 36.81 -1.10
CA PHE A 104 -25.44 36.32 -1.75
C PHE A 104 -26.54 37.38 -1.84
N ASN A 105 -27.58 37.11 -2.63
CA ASN A 105 -28.82 37.88 -2.63
C ASN A 105 -29.93 37.01 -2.00
N PRO A 106 -30.81 37.56 -1.14
CA PRO A 106 -31.91 36.80 -0.55
C PRO A 106 -32.77 36.09 -1.60
N ASN A 107 -33.26 34.89 -1.27
CA ASN A 107 -33.96 33.98 -2.18
C ASN A 107 -33.04 33.38 -3.26
N THR A 108 -31.90 32.87 -2.80
CA THR A 108 -30.95 32.08 -3.60
C THR A 108 -30.95 30.63 -3.09
N THR A 109 -30.10 29.79 -3.66
CA THR A 109 -29.75 28.48 -3.12
C THR A 109 -28.29 28.44 -2.66
N PHE A 110 -27.96 27.43 -1.86
CA PHE A 110 -26.60 27.05 -1.49
C PHE A 110 -26.53 25.52 -1.34
N ASN A 111 -25.33 24.96 -1.42
CA ASN A 111 -25.12 23.52 -1.20
C ASN A 111 -24.73 23.28 0.25
N ALA A 112 -25.48 22.41 0.93
CA ALA A 112 -25.13 21.92 2.25
C ALA A 112 -24.12 20.76 2.17
N VAL A 113 -23.62 20.31 3.32
CA VAL A 113 -22.88 19.04 3.44
C VAL A 113 -23.73 17.99 4.14
N ARG A 114 -23.30 16.73 4.11
CA ARG A 114 -24.01 15.64 4.78
C ARG A 114 -24.00 15.83 6.31
N TRP A 115 -24.97 15.25 7.00
CA TRP A 115 -25.12 15.32 8.45
C TRP A 115 -25.40 16.74 8.97
N SER A 116 -24.79 17.13 10.09
CA SER A 116 -25.15 18.34 10.81
C SER A 116 -24.43 19.56 10.25
N ASN A 117 -25.21 20.56 9.86
CA ASN A 117 -24.73 21.83 9.30
C ASN A 117 -25.08 22.97 10.26
N GLU A 118 -24.19 23.95 10.42
CA GLU A 118 -24.50 25.27 10.99
C GLU A 118 -24.31 26.34 9.91
N LEU A 119 -25.41 26.91 9.44
CA LEU A 119 -25.40 28.07 8.55
C LEU A 119 -25.51 29.33 9.38
N ARG A 120 -24.55 30.25 9.24
CA ARG A 120 -24.59 31.57 9.85
C ARG A 120 -24.68 32.64 8.77
N VAL A 121 -25.71 33.47 8.87
CA VAL A 121 -26.00 34.55 7.92
C VAL A 121 -25.67 35.88 8.56
N TYR A 122 -25.09 36.78 7.78
CA TYR A 122 -24.67 38.11 8.19
C TYR A 122 -25.30 39.17 7.28
N ALA A 123 -25.66 40.30 7.88
CA ALA A 123 -26.15 41.48 7.18
C ALA A 123 -25.46 42.75 7.70
N GLU A 124 -25.04 43.60 6.77
CA GLU A 124 -24.43 44.91 7.05
C GLU A 124 -25.42 46.06 6.81
N ASN A 125 -25.55 46.96 7.78
CA ASN A 125 -26.38 48.16 7.70
C ASN A 125 -25.57 49.40 7.25
N VAL A 126 -26.24 50.45 6.79
CA VAL A 126 -25.77 51.77 6.28
C VAL A 126 -24.97 52.61 7.33
N GLY A 127 -24.54 51.99 8.42
CA GLY A 127 -23.75 52.56 9.53
C GLY A 127 -22.61 51.68 10.06
N VAL A 128 -22.23 50.60 9.37
CA VAL A 128 -21.13 49.64 9.70
C VAL A 128 -21.43 48.74 10.92
N GLU A 129 -22.70 48.51 11.25
CA GLU A 129 -23.09 47.48 12.22
C GLU A 129 -23.36 46.16 11.48
N ILE A 130 -22.69 45.09 11.91
CA ILE A 130 -22.86 43.73 11.37
C ILE A 130 -23.72 42.94 12.34
N ILE A 131 -24.87 42.48 11.85
CA ILE A 131 -25.76 41.58 12.59
C ILE A 131 -25.61 40.19 11.98
N ASN A 132 -25.72 39.15 12.80
CA ASN A 132 -25.72 37.76 12.35
C ASN A 132 -26.79 36.96 13.06
N GLU A 133 -27.21 35.88 12.41
CA GLU A 133 -28.06 34.84 12.98
C GLU A 133 -27.62 33.49 12.42
N ASN A 134 -27.87 32.41 13.16
CA ASN A 134 -27.53 31.06 12.71
C ASN A 134 -28.72 30.10 12.76
N VAL A 135 -28.63 29.06 11.95
CA VAL A 135 -29.54 27.93 11.97
C VAL A 135 -28.72 26.65 11.85
N THR A 136 -29.04 25.67 12.69
CA THR A 136 -28.54 24.31 12.57
C THR A 136 -29.60 23.44 11.93
N PHE A 137 -29.20 22.58 11.00
CA PHE A 137 -30.09 21.65 10.31
C PHE A 137 -29.33 20.37 9.95
N PHE A 138 -30.06 19.32 9.60
CA PHE A 138 -29.47 18.01 9.30
C PHE A 138 -29.77 17.60 7.86
N VAL A 139 -28.76 17.10 7.15
CA VAL A 139 -28.89 16.49 5.83
C VAL A 139 -28.79 14.98 5.97
N SER A 140 -29.88 14.30 5.65
CA SER A 140 -30.05 12.85 5.72
C SER A 140 -29.96 12.26 4.33
N VAL A 141 -29.09 11.27 4.15
CA VAL A 141 -28.87 10.55 2.89
C VAL A 141 -28.82 9.07 3.23
N PRO A 142 -29.49 8.18 2.47
CA PRO A 142 -29.38 6.72 2.64
C PRO A 142 -27.94 6.21 2.61
N ASN A 143 -27.72 5.00 3.13
CA ASN A 143 -26.41 4.35 3.10
C ASN A 143 -26.03 4.00 1.66
N SER A 144 -24.77 4.25 1.28
CA SER A 144 -24.23 3.90 -0.04
C SER A 144 -23.11 2.87 0.08
N ALA A 145 -22.91 2.10 -0.98
CA ALA A 145 -21.89 1.07 -1.00
C ALA A 145 -20.47 1.68 -0.99
N PRO A 146 -19.51 1.08 -0.25
CA PRO A 146 -18.10 1.40 -0.41
C PRO A 146 -17.63 0.97 -1.80
N VAL A 147 -16.70 1.71 -2.42
CA VAL A 147 -16.21 1.38 -3.77
C VAL A 147 -14.69 1.49 -3.90
N PHE A 148 -14.07 0.52 -4.58
CA PHE A 148 -12.65 0.55 -4.91
C PHE A 148 -12.29 1.60 -5.97
N GLN A 149 -11.12 2.21 -5.80
CA GLN A 149 -10.48 3.07 -6.77
C GLN A 149 -8.99 2.76 -6.88
N GLY A 150 -8.52 2.58 -8.13
CA GLY A 150 -7.09 2.45 -8.41
C GLY A 150 -6.49 1.04 -8.23
N VAL A 151 -7.33 0.00 -8.15
CA VAL A 151 -6.85 -1.39 -8.26
C VAL A 151 -6.42 -1.66 -9.69
N ASN A 152 -5.18 -2.09 -9.88
CA ASN A 152 -4.62 -2.40 -11.19
C ASN A 152 -5.01 -3.83 -11.58
N ASP A 153 -5.32 -4.05 -12.86
CA ASP A 153 -5.64 -5.40 -13.35
C ASP A 153 -4.47 -6.39 -13.26
N SER A 154 -3.23 -5.88 -13.29
CA SER A 154 -2.02 -6.72 -13.29
C SER A 154 -0.89 -6.07 -12.49
N ILE A 155 -0.27 -6.86 -11.62
CA ILE A 155 0.90 -6.50 -10.80
C ILE A 155 1.99 -7.53 -11.10
N PHE A 156 3.24 -7.08 -11.16
CA PHE A 156 4.38 -7.94 -11.46
C PHE A 156 5.44 -7.76 -10.39
N ILE A 157 5.98 -8.88 -9.92
CA ILE A 157 7.02 -8.92 -8.91
C ILE A 157 8.00 -10.05 -9.24
N CYS A 158 9.24 -9.92 -8.84
CA CYS A 158 10.26 -10.93 -9.08
C CYS A 158 10.33 -11.93 -7.93
N GLU A 159 10.70 -13.16 -8.24
CA GLU A 159 11.13 -14.13 -7.22
C GLU A 159 12.33 -13.58 -6.41
N ASN A 160 12.37 -13.91 -5.12
CA ASN A 160 13.28 -13.39 -4.11
C ASN A 160 13.12 -11.89 -3.86
N ASP A 161 11.95 -11.35 -4.18
CA ASP A 161 11.50 -10.01 -3.82
C ASP A 161 10.18 -10.09 -3.04
N PHE A 162 9.73 -8.96 -2.50
CA PHE A 162 8.50 -8.86 -1.72
C PHE A 162 7.65 -7.68 -2.17
N LEU A 163 6.33 -7.86 -2.19
CA LEU A 163 5.42 -6.81 -2.60
C LEU A 163 5.32 -5.80 -1.46
N ASN A 164 5.69 -4.56 -1.75
CA ASN A 164 5.52 -3.43 -0.84
C ASN A 164 5.11 -2.20 -1.65
N ASN A 165 4.59 -1.18 -0.95
CA ASN A 165 4.24 0.10 -1.56
C ASN A 165 3.17 0.03 -2.68
N TYR A 166 2.39 -1.06 -2.76
CA TYR A 166 1.24 -1.12 -3.65
C TYR A 166 0.01 -0.59 -2.93
N TYR A 167 -0.39 0.64 -3.27
CA TYR A 167 -1.51 1.31 -2.63
C TYR A 167 -2.70 1.49 -3.58
N PHE A 168 -3.89 1.24 -3.06
CA PHE A 168 -5.16 1.59 -3.69
C PHE A 168 -6.10 2.22 -2.66
N TYR A 169 -7.25 2.71 -3.12
CA TYR A 169 -8.20 3.43 -2.27
C TYR A 169 -9.55 2.73 -2.24
N VAL A 170 -10.21 2.83 -1.09
CA VAL A 170 -11.65 2.59 -0.95
C VAL A 170 -12.31 3.91 -0.60
N VAL A 171 -13.39 4.23 -1.29
CA VAL A 171 -14.20 5.41 -1.02
C VAL A 171 -15.52 5.00 -0.41
N ASP A 172 -15.83 5.57 0.75
CA ASP A 172 -17.12 5.43 1.42
C ASP A 172 -17.59 6.81 1.91
N VAL A 173 -18.62 7.34 1.28
CA VAL A 173 -19.18 8.67 1.61
C VAL A 173 -20.04 8.65 2.88
N ASP A 174 -20.32 7.48 3.43
CA ASP A 174 -21.05 7.25 4.67
C ASP A 174 -20.14 7.27 5.90
N GLU A 175 -18.82 7.23 5.69
CA GLU A 175 -17.81 7.19 6.74
C GLU A 175 -18.07 6.05 7.74
N GLN A 176 -18.54 4.91 7.25
CA GLN A 176 -18.75 3.73 8.06
C GLN A 176 -17.41 3.02 8.30
N VAL A 177 -17.45 2.04 9.21
CA VAL A 177 -16.30 1.16 9.42
C VAL A 177 -16.31 0.15 8.29
N LEU A 178 -15.21 0.11 7.54
CA LEU A 178 -15.04 -0.80 6.41
C LEU A 178 -14.32 -2.06 6.86
N GLU A 179 -14.81 -3.20 6.38
CA GLU A 179 -14.17 -4.50 6.53
C GLU A 179 -13.63 -4.95 5.18
N LEU A 180 -12.31 -5.12 5.10
CA LEU A 180 -11.61 -5.57 3.90
C LEU A 180 -11.20 -7.04 4.02
N ALA A 181 -11.25 -7.74 2.89
CA ALA A 181 -10.75 -9.10 2.78
C ALA A 181 -10.04 -9.32 1.44
N LEU A 182 -9.06 -10.22 1.45
CA LEU A 182 -8.34 -10.70 0.28
C LEU A 182 -8.51 -12.21 0.17
N ASN A 183 -8.84 -12.67 -1.03
CA ASN A 183 -8.97 -14.08 -1.34
C ASN A 183 -8.23 -14.44 -2.64
N PRO A 184 -7.23 -15.34 -2.59
CA PRO A 184 -6.64 -15.95 -1.38
C PRO A 184 -5.86 -14.96 -0.49
N THR A 185 -5.52 -15.33 0.74
CA THR A 185 -4.77 -14.46 1.68
C THR A 185 -3.28 -14.83 1.79
N ASN A 186 -2.79 -15.77 0.98
CA ASN A 186 -1.39 -16.18 0.99
C ASN A 186 -0.99 -16.40 -0.47
N PRO A 187 0.07 -15.74 -0.97
CA PRO A 187 1.13 -15.04 -0.22
C PRO A 187 0.94 -13.53 -0.03
N PHE A 188 -0.22 -12.97 -0.37
CA PHE A 188 -0.49 -11.53 -0.31
C PHE A 188 -1.42 -11.16 0.85
N TYR A 189 -1.21 -9.97 1.40
CA TYR A 189 -1.94 -9.47 2.57
C TYR A 189 -2.34 -8.01 2.37
N LEU A 190 -3.33 -7.56 3.13
CA LEU A 190 -3.79 -6.18 3.13
C LEU A 190 -3.49 -5.52 4.47
N ASP A 191 -2.97 -4.30 4.42
CA ASP A 191 -2.89 -3.42 5.58
C ASP A 191 -3.68 -2.14 5.31
N THR A 192 -4.42 -1.69 6.31
CA THR A 192 -5.22 -0.46 6.23
C THR A 192 -4.50 0.60 7.03
N LEU A 193 -3.96 1.61 6.35
CA LEU A 193 -3.11 2.57 7.06
C LEU A 193 -3.88 3.44 8.05
N PHE A 194 -5.20 3.63 7.95
CA PHE A 194 -6.01 4.34 8.96
C PHE A 194 -7.49 3.97 8.84
N THR A 195 -8.15 3.57 9.94
CA THR A 195 -9.60 3.31 9.96
C THR A 195 -10.30 3.96 11.15
N SER A 196 -10.95 5.10 10.88
CA SER A 196 -12.22 5.48 11.51
C SER A 196 -12.75 6.76 10.84
N GLY A 197 -13.80 6.62 10.04
CA GLY A 197 -14.63 7.74 9.58
C GLY A 197 -13.96 8.69 8.60
N GLN A 198 -13.23 8.17 7.62
CA GLN A 198 -12.71 8.95 6.50
C GLN A 198 -13.39 8.52 5.20
N ILE A 199 -13.67 9.50 4.34
CA ILE A 199 -14.29 9.25 3.03
C ILE A 199 -13.39 8.38 2.14
N ASN A 200 -12.07 8.54 2.26
CA ASN A 200 -11.09 7.77 1.50
C ASN A 200 -10.19 6.98 2.44
N THR A 201 -10.21 5.66 2.33
CA THR A 201 -9.32 4.75 3.05
C THR A 201 -8.21 4.28 2.11
N SER A 202 -6.96 4.47 2.51
CA SER A 202 -5.80 3.93 1.78
C SER A 202 -5.51 2.51 2.25
N VAL A 203 -5.35 1.60 1.30
CA VAL A 203 -5.07 0.18 1.54
C VAL A 203 -3.76 -0.16 0.87
N GLU A 204 -2.86 -0.80 1.62
CA GLU A 204 -1.64 -1.40 1.10
C GLU A 204 -1.87 -2.88 0.82
N MET A 205 -1.44 -3.36 -0.34
CA MET A 205 -1.22 -4.79 -0.55
C MET A 205 0.27 -5.07 -0.45
N PHE A 206 0.63 -6.08 0.34
CA PHE A 206 2.01 -6.45 0.59
C PHE A 206 2.19 -7.96 0.66
N SER A 207 3.44 -8.42 0.61
CA SER A 207 3.80 -9.84 0.79
C SER A 207 5.09 -9.98 1.58
N GLY A 208 5.38 -11.19 2.05
CA GLY A 208 6.74 -11.57 2.45
C GLY A 208 7.64 -11.78 1.23
N ASN A 209 8.85 -12.29 1.47
CA ASN A 209 9.76 -12.68 0.40
C ASN A 209 9.18 -13.87 -0.38
N LEU A 210 8.91 -13.66 -1.66
CA LEU A 210 8.29 -14.65 -2.55
C LEU A 210 9.35 -15.59 -3.11
N ASP A 211 9.15 -16.89 -2.97
CA ASP A 211 10.13 -17.89 -3.37
C ASP A 211 9.68 -18.74 -4.58
N LYS A 212 10.43 -19.79 -4.89
CA LYS A 212 10.11 -20.70 -6.01
C LYS A 212 8.71 -21.31 -5.94
N SER A 213 8.14 -21.45 -4.74
CA SER A 213 6.79 -21.99 -4.56
C SER A 213 5.70 -20.99 -4.95
N ASP A 214 6.01 -19.70 -5.00
CA ASP A 214 5.08 -18.62 -5.33
C ASP A 214 5.10 -18.25 -6.83
N ILE A 215 5.91 -18.91 -7.67
CA ILE A 215 6.00 -18.58 -9.10
C ILE A 215 4.67 -18.80 -9.80
N GLY A 216 4.28 -17.82 -10.62
CA GLY A 216 3.11 -17.91 -11.49
C GLY A 216 2.18 -16.72 -11.35
N VAL A 217 0.96 -16.88 -11.86
CA VAL A 217 -0.11 -15.88 -11.77
C VAL A 217 -1.01 -16.26 -10.61
N HIS A 218 -1.13 -15.35 -9.64
CA HIS A 218 -2.08 -15.41 -8.54
C HIS A 218 -3.26 -14.49 -8.87
N GLU A 219 -4.46 -15.07 -8.93
CA GLU A 219 -5.69 -14.33 -9.17
C GLU A 219 -6.26 -13.91 -7.82
N GLU A 220 -6.17 -12.62 -7.53
CA GLU A 220 -6.54 -12.04 -6.25
C GLU A 220 -7.87 -11.29 -6.35
N THR A 221 -8.78 -11.59 -5.42
CA THR A 221 -10.02 -10.84 -5.26
C THR A 221 -9.97 -10.03 -3.97
N VAL A 222 -10.02 -8.71 -4.10
CA VAL A 222 -10.13 -7.78 -2.98
C VAL A 222 -11.61 -7.45 -2.81
N SER A 223 -12.14 -7.58 -1.60
CA SER A 223 -13.52 -7.22 -1.27
C SER A 223 -13.56 -6.24 -0.11
N VAL A 224 -14.53 -5.32 -0.15
CA VAL A 224 -14.80 -4.37 0.94
C VAL A 224 -16.29 -4.31 1.21
N ASN A 225 -16.67 -4.21 2.47
CA ASN A 225 -18.05 -4.03 2.88
C ASN A 225 -18.17 -3.10 4.09
N ASP A 226 -19.33 -2.48 4.24
CA ASP A 226 -19.68 -1.59 5.35
C ASP A 226 -20.67 -2.26 6.34
N GLY A 227 -20.96 -3.55 6.13
CA GLY A 227 -21.94 -4.33 6.89
C GLY A 227 -23.34 -4.40 6.26
N GLU A 228 -23.64 -3.58 5.23
CA GLU A 228 -24.91 -3.62 4.48
C GLU A 228 -24.69 -3.86 2.98
N TYR A 229 -23.71 -3.18 2.40
CA TYR A 229 -23.34 -3.25 0.99
C TYR A 229 -21.87 -3.61 0.81
N SER A 230 -21.52 -4.11 -0.37
CA SER A 230 -20.16 -4.53 -0.70
C SER A 230 -19.75 -4.12 -2.10
N ASP A 231 -18.43 -4.04 -2.28
CA ASP A 231 -17.79 -3.98 -3.59
C ASP A 231 -16.59 -4.93 -3.65
N SER A 232 -16.21 -5.33 -4.86
CA SER A 232 -15.09 -6.23 -5.11
C SER A 232 -14.32 -5.83 -6.35
N ALA A 233 -13.00 -5.93 -6.28
CA ALA A 233 -12.09 -5.71 -7.39
C ALA A 233 -11.19 -6.94 -7.61
N TYR A 234 -10.77 -7.13 -8.85
CA TYR A 234 -9.93 -8.26 -9.26
C TYR A 234 -8.56 -7.75 -9.69
N THR A 235 -7.50 -8.44 -9.29
CA THR A 235 -6.13 -8.15 -9.74
C THR A 235 -5.36 -9.45 -9.91
N ASN A 236 -4.47 -9.49 -10.90
CA ASN A 236 -3.57 -10.61 -11.10
C ASN A 236 -2.16 -10.23 -10.65
N VAL A 237 -1.64 -10.91 -9.63
CA VAL A 237 -0.24 -10.74 -9.19
C VAL A 237 0.61 -11.82 -9.81
N THR A 238 1.53 -11.43 -10.69
CA THR A 238 2.44 -12.36 -11.37
C THR A 238 3.81 -12.33 -10.72
N VAL A 239 4.20 -13.45 -10.12
CA VAL A 239 5.55 -13.67 -9.61
C VAL A 239 6.40 -14.23 -10.74
N ILE A 240 7.35 -13.42 -11.20
CA ILE A 240 8.25 -13.70 -12.30
C ILE A 240 9.45 -14.46 -11.77
N GLU A 241 9.64 -15.66 -12.28
CA GLU A 241 10.82 -16.48 -12.01
C GLU A 241 12.11 -15.77 -12.45
N VAL A 242 13.15 -15.84 -11.63
CA VAL A 242 14.47 -15.26 -11.90
C VAL A 242 15.56 -16.32 -11.81
N ASN A 243 16.59 -16.24 -12.65
CA ASN A 243 17.68 -17.21 -12.61
C ASN A 243 18.57 -16.90 -11.40
N ASN A 244 18.81 -17.88 -10.55
CA ASN A 244 19.71 -17.75 -9.42
C ASN A 244 21.10 -18.24 -9.79
N ALA A 245 22.14 -17.57 -9.29
CA ALA A 245 23.52 -17.97 -9.59
C ALA A 245 23.94 -19.22 -8.79
N PRO A 246 24.76 -20.13 -9.37
CA PRO A 246 25.29 -21.27 -8.64
C PRO A 246 26.11 -20.83 -7.42
N ARG A 247 25.92 -21.51 -6.29
CA ARG A 247 26.66 -21.29 -5.05
C ARG A 247 27.69 -22.38 -4.82
N ILE A 248 28.97 -22.02 -4.93
CA ILE A 248 30.11 -22.92 -4.67
C ILE A 248 30.45 -22.88 -3.18
N SER A 249 30.37 -24.03 -2.51
CA SER A 249 30.85 -24.16 -1.12
C SER A 249 32.35 -23.94 -1.06
N ASN A 250 32.85 -23.34 0.01
CA ASN A 250 34.28 -23.07 0.18
C ASN A 250 35.12 -24.34 -0.07
N ILE A 251 36.01 -24.28 -1.07
CA ILE A 251 36.94 -25.36 -1.40
C ILE A 251 38.10 -25.41 -0.39
N GLY A 252 38.58 -24.23 0.03
CA GLY A 252 39.78 -24.02 0.85
C GLY A 252 41.08 -24.45 0.16
N VAL A 253 42.22 -23.97 0.66
CA VAL A 253 43.55 -24.40 0.20
C VAL A 253 43.76 -25.89 0.39
N GLN A 254 44.54 -26.49 -0.52
CA GLN A 254 44.77 -27.93 -0.57
C GLN A 254 46.27 -28.20 -0.64
N THR A 255 46.75 -29.20 0.10
CA THR A 255 48.13 -29.67 -0.01
C THR A 255 48.18 -31.19 -0.19
N ILE A 256 49.00 -31.66 -1.13
CA ILE A 256 49.25 -33.08 -1.40
C ILE A 256 50.75 -33.37 -1.45
N TRP A 257 51.12 -34.62 -1.24
CA TRP A 257 52.51 -35.05 -1.32
C TRP A 257 52.95 -35.25 -2.76
N ALA A 258 54.19 -34.89 -3.08
CA ALA A 258 54.73 -35.13 -4.41
C ALA A 258 55.04 -36.61 -4.65
N SER A 259 55.19 -37.45 -3.61
CA SER A 259 55.29 -38.91 -3.76
C SER A 259 54.87 -39.65 -2.49
N GLY A 260 54.51 -40.94 -2.62
CA GLY A 260 54.16 -41.79 -1.48
C GLY A 260 52.67 -41.82 -1.16
N GLU A 261 52.33 -42.06 0.10
CA GLU A 261 50.94 -42.00 0.56
C GLU A 261 50.45 -40.54 0.51
N ASN A 262 49.19 -40.31 0.13
CA ASN A 262 48.61 -38.97 -0.09
C ASN A 262 49.20 -38.16 -1.27
N SER A 263 49.81 -38.81 -2.27
CA SER A 263 50.18 -38.15 -3.53
C SER A 263 49.04 -38.04 -4.56
N THR A 264 47.83 -38.43 -4.16
CA THR A 264 46.62 -38.38 -5.00
C THR A 264 45.74 -37.24 -4.52
N PHE A 265 45.47 -36.29 -5.40
CA PHE A 265 44.44 -35.28 -5.22
C PHE A 265 43.10 -35.84 -5.67
N TYR A 266 42.12 -35.81 -4.78
CA TYR A 266 40.73 -36.15 -5.07
C TYR A 266 39.84 -35.17 -4.33
N LYS A 267 39.08 -34.36 -5.07
CA LYS A 267 38.13 -33.40 -4.49
C LYS A 267 36.93 -33.27 -5.41
N GLN A 268 35.73 -33.42 -4.84
CA GLN A 268 34.50 -33.05 -5.51
C GLN A 268 34.06 -31.69 -4.96
N VAL A 269 33.85 -30.73 -5.85
CA VAL A 269 33.36 -29.40 -5.49
C VAL A 269 31.88 -29.52 -5.14
N LYS A 270 31.48 -28.95 -3.99
CA LYS A 270 30.08 -28.91 -3.59
C LYS A 270 29.45 -27.65 -4.13
N VAL A 271 28.40 -27.79 -4.94
CA VAL A 271 27.68 -26.70 -5.56
C VAL A 271 26.19 -26.90 -5.36
N THR A 272 25.49 -25.81 -5.11
CA THR A 272 24.03 -25.79 -5.06
C THR A 272 23.53 -24.65 -5.91
N ASP A 273 22.49 -24.91 -6.65
CA ASP A 273 21.78 -24.00 -7.52
C ASP A 273 20.27 -24.24 -7.34
N THR A 274 19.47 -23.18 -7.37
CA THR A 274 18.04 -23.28 -7.05
C THR A 274 17.28 -23.98 -8.17
N GLU A 275 17.63 -23.72 -9.42
CA GLU A 275 16.99 -24.23 -10.63
C GLU A 275 17.62 -25.55 -11.07
N ASP A 276 18.95 -25.58 -11.13
CA ASP A 276 19.70 -26.69 -11.72
C ASP A 276 20.15 -27.73 -10.69
N GLY A 277 19.91 -27.52 -9.39
CA GLY A 277 20.18 -28.50 -8.34
C GLY A 277 21.64 -28.52 -7.87
N ASN A 278 22.27 -29.70 -7.80
CA ASN A 278 23.62 -29.85 -7.21
C ASN A 278 24.55 -30.75 -8.03
N GLN A 279 25.81 -30.90 -7.60
CA GLN A 279 26.81 -31.67 -8.36
C GLN A 279 26.49 -33.18 -8.53
N ASP A 280 25.56 -33.75 -7.77
CA ASP A 280 25.28 -35.20 -7.74
C ASP A 280 24.00 -35.59 -8.51
N GLY A 281 23.17 -34.63 -8.91
CA GLY A 281 21.93 -34.88 -9.66
C GLY A 281 21.40 -33.71 -10.47
N GLY A 282 22.10 -32.58 -10.44
CA GLY A 282 21.76 -31.36 -11.16
C GLY A 282 22.38 -31.24 -12.55
N VAL A 283 22.05 -30.16 -13.25
CA VAL A 283 22.51 -29.87 -14.62
C VAL A 283 23.42 -28.65 -14.60
N LEU A 284 24.65 -28.82 -14.10
CA LEU A 284 25.62 -27.73 -13.99
C LEU A 284 26.81 -27.95 -14.92
N ASN A 285 27.35 -26.87 -15.49
CA ASN A 285 28.53 -26.93 -16.34
C ASN A 285 29.78 -26.47 -15.57
N PHE A 286 30.73 -27.38 -15.40
CA PHE A 286 31.97 -27.14 -14.66
C PHE A 286 33.13 -26.85 -15.61
N SER A 287 33.91 -25.83 -15.28
CA SER A 287 35.17 -25.53 -15.95
C SER A 287 36.26 -25.19 -14.94
N ILE A 288 37.49 -25.47 -15.32
CA ILE A 288 38.68 -25.25 -14.51
C ILE A 288 39.70 -24.42 -15.29
N SER A 289 40.34 -23.48 -14.62
CA SER A 289 41.42 -22.65 -15.17
C SER A 289 42.61 -22.62 -14.22
N PHE A 290 43.81 -22.77 -14.75
CA PHE A 290 45.06 -22.59 -14.02
C PHE A 290 45.60 -21.18 -14.31
N PHE A 291 45.80 -20.36 -13.27
CA PHE A 291 46.27 -18.98 -13.42
C PHE A 291 47.80 -18.91 -13.54
N ASP A 292 48.49 -19.93 -13.06
CA ASP A 292 49.94 -20.11 -13.08
C ASP A 292 50.30 -21.60 -13.20
N GLY A 293 51.48 -21.87 -13.77
CA GLY A 293 51.97 -23.23 -13.98
C GLY A 293 51.37 -23.95 -15.20
N ASP A 294 51.60 -25.27 -15.26
CA ASP A 294 51.06 -26.17 -16.28
C ASP A 294 49.68 -26.69 -15.86
N GLU A 295 48.77 -26.91 -16.82
CA GLU A 295 47.49 -27.58 -16.58
C GLU A 295 47.72 -29.03 -16.13
N LEU A 296 47.34 -29.34 -14.88
CA LEU A 296 47.64 -30.64 -14.26
C LEU A 296 46.54 -31.68 -14.49
N PHE A 297 45.28 -31.26 -14.43
CA PHE A 297 44.11 -32.12 -14.50
C PHE A 297 42.88 -31.34 -15.00
N ASN A 298 41.81 -32.07 -15.31
CA ASN A 298 40.53 -31.49 -15.68
C ASN A 298 39.47 -31.78 -14.60
N ILE A 299 38.34 -31.09 -14.67
CA ILE A 299 37.16 -31.33 -13.84
C ILE A 299 36.13 -32.15 -14.62
N SER A 300 35.49 -33.12 -13.97
CA SER A 300 34.40 -33.90 -14.55
C SER A 300 33.07 -33.15 -14.49
N GLU A 301 32.06 -33.66 -15.21
CA GLU A 301 30.69 -33.12 -15.23
C GLU A 301 30.02 -33.09 -13.85
N ASN A 302 30.44 -33.94 -12.90
CA ASN A 302 29.94 -33.94 -11.52
C ASN A 302 30.86 -33.17 -10.55
N GLY A 303 31.70 -32.27 -11.07
CA GLY A 303 32.58 -31.41 -10.27
C GLY A 303 33.75 -32.13 -9.59
N THR A 304 34.12 -33.33 -10.04
CA THR A 304 35.23 -34.11 -9.44
C THR A 304 36.55 -33.82 -10.13
N MET A 305 37.56 -33.53 -9.32
CA MET A 305 38.95 -33.36 -9.72
C MET A 305 39.76 -34.54 -9.23
N TYR A 306 40.55 -35.14 -10.12
CA TYR A 306 41.41 -36.27 -9.80
C TYR A 306 42.79 -36.11 -10.45
N PHE A 307 43.84 -36.24 -9.65
CA PHE A 307 45.22 -36.14 -10.10
C PHE A 307 46.17 -36.97 -9.23
N VAL A 308 47.19 -37.57 -9.83
CA VAL A 308 48.26 -38.28 -9.11
C VAL A 308 49.57 -37.57 -9.38
N SER A 309 50.15 -37.03 -8.31
CA SER A 309 51.38 -36.24 -8.38
C SER A 309 52.65 -37.10 -8.42
N ASN A 310 53.74 -36.47 -8.87
CA ASN A 310 55.12 -36.92 -8.74
C ASN A 310 56.02 -35.70 -8.46
N SER A 311 57.29 -35.92 -8.09
CA SER A 311 58.25 -34.86 -7.73
C SER A 311 58.53 -33.82 -8.83
N SER A 312 58.10 -34.05 -10.07
CA SER A 312 58.26 -33.09 -11.18
C SER A 312 57.20 -31.99 -11.16
N TYR A 313 56.11 -32.17 -10.41
CA TYR A 313 55.01 -31.22 -10.27
C TYR A 313 55.07 -30.43 -8.96
N ALA A 314 56.22 -30.41 -8.28
CA ALA A 314 56.37 -29.66 -7.03
C ALA A 314 56.21 -28.15 -7.27
N GLY A 315 55.36 -27.51 -6.47
CA GLY A 315 55.00 -26.10 -6.64
C GLY A 315 53.61 -25.79 -6.10
N VAL A 316 53.24 -24.52 -6.19
CA VAL A 316 51.93 -23.98 -5.83
C VAL A 316 51.19 -23.61 -7.10
N TYR A 317 49.94 -24.04 -7.21
CA TYR A 317 49.09 -23.83 -8.38
C TYR A 317 47.82 -23.10 -7.94
N ASN A 318 47.56 -21.93 -8.52
CA ASN A 318 46.34 -21.18 -8.32
C ASN A 318 45.31 -21.58 -9.37
N ILE A 319 44.17 -22.06 -8.88
CA ILE A 319 43.16 -22.73 -9.68
C ILE A 319 41.83 -22.01 -9.49
N GLY A 320 41.16 -21.69 -10.60
CA GLY A 320 39.80 -21.17 -10.62
C GLY A 320 38.83 -22.23 -11.09
N ILE A 321 37.78 -22.47 -10.31
CA ILE A 321 36.65 -23.31 -10.70
C ILE A 321 35.48 -22.40 -11.03
N SER A 322 35.01 -22.48 -12.27
CA SER A 322 33.83 -21.75 -12.70
C SER A 322 32.69 -22.72 -12.98
N VAL A 323 31.53 -22.44 -12.41
CA VAL A 323 30.32 -23.25 -12.55
C VAL A 323 29.24 -22.37 -13.16
N SER A 324 28.69 -22.81 -14.28
CA SER A 324 27.57 -22.16 -14.95
C SER A 324 26.32 -23.01 -14.81
N ASP A 325 25.21 -22.34 -14.51
CA ASP A 325 23.86 -22.89 -14.66
C ASP A 325 23.45 -22.91 -16.16
N ASN A 326 22.21 -23.33 -16.45
CA ASN A 326 21.60 -23.28 -17.78
C ASN A 326 20.64 -22.11 -18.00
N GLY A 327 20.38 -21.30 -16.99
CA GLY A 327 19.29 -20.33 -16.99
C GLY A 327 17.91 -20.99 -16.85
N ILE A 328 16.86 -20.20 -17.08
CA ILE A 328 15.46 -20.63 -16.94
C ILE A 328 14.89 -21.10 -18.28
N ASP A 329 14.06 -22.14 -18.23
CA ASP A 329 13.26 -22.60 -19.36
C ASP A 329 12.08 -21.65 -19.65
N ASN A 330 12.16 -20.90 -20.77
CA ASN A 330 11.13 -19.95 -21.22
C ASN A 330 10.92 -18.76 -20.26
N PRO A 331 11.91 -17.87 -20.12
CA PRO A 331 11.78 -16.68 -19.28
C PRO A 331 10.62 -15.77 -19.73
N ALA A 332 9.99 -15.09 -18.78
CA ALA A 332 8.89 -14.17 -19.05
C ALA A 332 9.32 -13.04 -19.98
N GLU A 333 8.44 -12.60 -20.91
CA GLU A 333 8.81 -11.59 -21.93
C GLU A 333 9.26 -10.24 -21.34
N ASN A 334 8.75 -9.89 -20.15
CA ASN A 334 9.02 -8.65 -19.42
C ASN A 334 10.07 -8.79 -18.32
N ILE A 335 10.71 -9.95 -18.16
CA ILE A 335 11.71 -10.22 -17.09
C ILE A 335 12.82 -9.17 -17.04
N PHE A 336 13.30 -8.69 -18.19
CA PHE A 336 14.39 -7.71 -18.23
C PHE A 336 13.96 -6.33 -17.73
N GLU A 337 12.74 -5.90 -18.05
CA GLU A 337 12.23 -4.60 -17.63
C GLU A 337 11.91 -4.57 -16.13
N ILE A 338 11.47 -5.69 -15.58
CA ILE A 338 10.97 -5.78 -14.21
C ILE A 338 12.04 -6.29 -13.24
N CYS A 339 12.74 -7.37 -13.59
CA CYS A 339 13.71 -8.06 -12.73
C CYS A 339 15.18 -7.77 -13.10
N GLY A 340 15.44 -7.01 -14.17
CA GLY A 340 16.79 -6.59 -14.54
C GLY A 340 17.71 -7.69 -15.05
N GLN A 341 17.19 -8.88 -15.34
CA GLN A 341 17.92 -10.01 -15.93
C GLN A 341 17.17 -10.60 -17.13
N ASP A 342 17.83 -11.41 -17.95
CA ASP A 342 17.23 -12.06 -19.13
C ASP A 342 16.87 -13.54 -18.89
N GLY A 343 17.06 -14.04 -17.66
CA GLY A 343 16.89 -15.46 -17.32
C GLY A 343 17.94 -16.37 -17.98
N GLY A 344 18.98 -15.80 -18.58
CA GLY A 344 20.08 -16.54 -19.18
C GLY A 344 21.06 -17.10 -18.16
N SER A 345 22.02 -17.87 -18.64
CA SER A 345 22.93 -18.60 -17.77
C SER A 345 23.86 -17.68 -16.96
N ILE A 346 24.02 -17.94 -15.67
CA ILE A 346 24.94 -17.22 -14.77
C ILE A 346 26.11 -18.14 -14.40
N THR A 347 27.31 -17.56 -14.32
CA THR A 347 28.54 -18.28 -13.95
C THR A 347 29.12 -17.71 -12.66
N THR A 348 29.38 -18.58 -11.69
CA THR A 348 30.10 -18.27 -10.45
C THR A 348 31.50 -18.88 -10.49
N THR A 349 32.51 -18.12 -10.08
CA THR A 349 33.91 -18.58 -10.01
C THR A 349 34.43 -18.54 -8.58
N GLN A 350 35.08 -19.62 -8.14
CA GLN A 350 35.83 -19.66 -6.89
C GLN A 350 37.28 -20.08 -7.14
N ASN A 351 38.22 -19.36 -6.53
CA ASN A 351 39.64 -19.65 -6.64
C ASN A 351 40.14 -20.37 -5.39
N PHE A 352 41.10 -21.28 -5.55
CA PHE A 352 41.82 -21.92 -4.46
C PHE A 352 43.26 -22.22 -4.90
N SER A 353 44.15 -22.53 -3.96
CA SER A 353 45.51 -22.98 -4.26
C SER A 353 45.70 -24.47 -3.95
N LEU A 354 46.48 -25.14 -4.80
CA LEU A 354 46.95 -26.51 -4.60
C LEU A 354 48.47 -26.51 -4.48
N THR A 355 48.97 -26.91 -3.32
CA THR A 355 50.41 -27.09 -3.07
C THR A 355 50.80 -28.55 -3.22
N ILE A 356 51.85 -28.78 -4.00
CA ILE A 356 52.49 -30.08 -4.19
C ILE A 356 53.90 -29.98 -3.62
N THR A 357 54.18 -30.73 -2.54
CA THR A 357 55.47 -30.67 -1.84
C THR A 357 56.02 -32.07 -1.52
N ASP A 358 57.36 -32.19 -1.53
CA ASP A 358 58.06 -33.40 -1.04
C ASP A 358 58.05 -33.47 0.50
N GLU A 359 57.88 -32.34 1.19
CA GLU A 359 57.83 -32.21 2.65
C GLU A 359 56.89 -31.06 3.05
N ASN A 360 55.75 -31.37 3.69
CA ASN A 360 54.84 -30.34 4.20
C ASN A 360 55.31 -29.74 5.52
N ARG A 361 55.41 -28.41 5.59
CA ARG A 361 55.85 -27.62 6.72
C ARG A 361 54.73 -26.67 7.12
N ALA A 362 54.31 -26.74 8.38
CA ALA A 362 53.17 -25.97 8.86
C ALA A 362 53.27 -24.46 8.55
N PRO A 363 52.14 -23.81 8.23
CA PRO A 363 52.08 -22.36 8.11
C PRO A 363 52.34 -21.71 9.48
N THR A 364 52.74 -20.45 9.46
CA THR A 364 53.02 -19.70 10.70
C THR A 364 52.45 -18.28 10.65
N ILE A 365 51.90 -17.84 11.77
CA ILE A 365 51.54 -16.43 11.97
C ILE A 365 52.81 -15.67 12.36
N THR A 366 53.32 -14.86 11.43
CA THR A 366 54.59 -14.12 11.57
C THR A 366 54.45 -12.82 12.35
N SER A 367 53.28 -12.19 12.27
CA SER A 367 52.96 -11.01 13.05
C SER A 367 51.46 -10.91 13.31
N ASN A 368 51.09 -10.30 14.43
CA ASN A 368 49.71 -10.12 14.83
C ASN A 368 49.51 -8.74 15.49
N TYR A 369 48.34 -8.17 15.24
CA TYR A 369 47.83 -6.98 15.89
C TYR A 369 46.42 -7.28 16.43
N PRO A 370 46.09 -6.87 17.66
CA PRO A 370 46.98 -6.29 18.66
C PRO A 370 48.01 -7.31 19.17
N SER A 371 49.23 -6.87 19.46
CA SER A 371 50.28 -7.76 19.99
C SER A 371 49.99 -8.25 21.41
N ASN A 372 49.12 -7.54 22.14
CA ASN A 372 48.62 -7.98 23.43
C ASN A 372 47.41 -8.91 23.24
N LEU A 373 47.56 -10.16 23.69
CA LEU A 373 46.53 -11.20 23.60
C LEU A 373 45.46 -11.11 24.69
N SER A 374 45.55 -10.13 25.59
CA SER A 374 44.50 -9.84 26.57
C SER A 374 44.11 -8.37 26.53
N LEU A 375 42.89 -8.11 26.08
CA LEU A 375 42.36 -6.76 25.87
C LEU A 375 41.16 -6.55 26.79
N ASN A 376 41.03 -5.34 27.33
CA ASN A 376 39.83 -4.93 28.05
C ASN A 376 39.24 -3.72 27.33
N VAL A 377 38.00 -3.86 26.89
CA VAL A 377 37.37 -2.94 25.94
C VAL A 377 35.96 -2.64 26.39
N SER A 378 35.43 -1.51 25.93
CA SER A 378 34.01 -1.21 26.14
C SER A 378 33.18 -1.96 25.09
N GLY A 379 31.97 -2.42 25.44
CA GLY A 379 31.14 -3.19 24.50
C GLY A 379 30.92 -2.52 23.15
N THR A 380 30.82 -1.18 23.12
CA THR A 380 30.58 -0.37 21.92
C THR A 380 31.84 -0.04 21.11
N GLU A 381 33.01 -0.43 21.58
CA GLU A 381 34.29 -0.17 20.92
C GLU A 381 34.49 -1.14 19.76
N SER A 382 34.83 -0.61 18.58
CA SER A 382 35.20 -1.44 17.43
C SER A 382 36.64 -1.90 17.59
N LEU A 383 36.82 -3.22 17.62
CA LEU A 383 38.13 -3.85 17.64
C LEU A 383 38.62 -4.08 16.22
N TYR A 384 39.93 -4.01 16.06
CA TYR A 384 40.60 -4.28 14.80
C TYR A 384 41.78 -5.22 15.07
N PHE A 385 41.83 -6.28 14.27
CA PHE A 385 42.84 -7.31 14.28
C PHE A 385 43.48 -7.41 12.90
N ASN A 386 44.76 -7.75 12.87
CA ASN A 386 45.49 -7.98 11.63
C ASN A 386 46.53 -9.05 11.88
N ILE A 387 46.69 -9.98 10.93
CA ILE A 387 47.75 -10.98 10.94
C ILE A 387 48.55 -10.96 9.65
N SER A 388 49.79 -11.40 9.74
CA SER A 388 50.62 -11.74 8.58
C SER A 388 51.05 -13.19 8.66
N THR A 389 50.90 -13.91 7.57
CA THR A 389 51.08 -15.36 7.50
C THR A 389 52.26 -15.69 6.58
N TYR A 390 52.89 -16.83 6.85
CA TYR A 390 53.96 -17.36 5.99
C TYR A 390 53.95 -18.87 6.04
N ASP A 391 53.98 -19.48 4.86
CA ASP A 391 54.19 -20.91 4.69
C ASP A 391 55.55 -21.18 4.01
N PRO A 392 56.40 -22.04 4.59
CA PRO A 392 57.69 -22.38 3.98
C PRO A 392 57.59 -23.09 2.62
N ASP A 393 56.48 -23.76 2.32
CA ASP A 393 56.21 -24.45 1.04
C ASP A 393 55.65 -23.49 -0.03
N GLY A 394 55.43 -22.23 0.33
CA GLY A 394 54.97 -21.19 -0.58
C GLY A 394 53.45 -21.10 -0.71
N THR A 395 52.70 -21.98 -0.03
CA THR A 395 51.25 -21.85 0.13
C THR A 395 50.92 -20.48 0.72
N ILE A 396 49.88 -19.82 0.23
CA ILE A 396 49.30 -18.68 0.95
C ILE A 396 48.22 -19.27 1.85
N PRO A 397 48.39 -19.29 3.18
CA PRO A 397 47.44 -19.94 4.07
C PRO A 397 46.09 -19.24 4.04
N ASP A 398 45.00 -20.02 4.08
CA ASP A 398 43.68 -19.47 4.34
C ASP A 398 43.56 -19.07 5.81
N ALA A 399 42.76 -18.03 6.10
CA ALA A 399 42.52 -17.55 7.46
C ALA A 399 41.03 -17.65 7.82
N TYR A 400 40.75 -18.20 9.01
CA TYR A 400 39.40 -18.39 9.53
C TYR A 400 39.27 -17.71 10.89
N TRP A 401 38.35 -16.76 11.01
CA TRP A 401 38.09 -16.03 12.26
C TRP A 401 36.89 -16.57 13.02
N TYR A 402 37.05 -16.65 14.33
CA TYR A 402 36.05 -17.15 15.26
C TYR A 402 35.87 -16.18 16.42
N VAL A 403 34.62 -15.92 16.80
CA VAL A 403 34.28 -15.21 18.03
C VAL A 403 33.58 -16.19 18.96
N ASN A 404 34.17 -16.46 20.12
CA ASN A 404 33.72 -17.48 21.06
C ASN A 404 33.53 -18.87 20.42
N GLY A 405 34.42 -19.23 19.49
CA GLY A 405 34.35 -20.49 18.75
C GLY A 405 33.26 -20.54 17.66
N VAL A 406 32.55 -19.43 17.42
CA VAL A 406 31.59 -19.29 16.32
C VAL A 406 32.30 -18.69 15.11
N PHE A 407 32.30 -19.40 13.98
CA PHE A 407 32.86 -18.93 12.72
C PHE A 407 32.22 -17.59 12.32
N THR A 408 33.05 -16.62 11.95
CA THR A 408 32.62 -15.25 11.64
C THR A 408 33.08 -14.79 10.26
N GLU A 409 34.34 -15.07 9.89
CA GLU A 409 34.93 -14.61 8.62
C GLU A 409 35.95 -15.61 8.06
N TYR A 410 36.10 -15.61 6.73
CA TYR A 410 37.06 -16.38 5.95
C TYR A 410 37.69 -15.49 4.87
N ASP A 411 39.03 -15.46 4.80
CA ASP A 411 39.80 -14.83 3.72
C ASP A 411 40.79 -15.85 3.13
N SER A 412 41.09 -15.71 1.83
CA SER A 412 41.99 -16.59 1.08
C SER A 412 42.79 -15.82 0.05
N GLY A 413 44.00 -16.31 -0.25
CA GLY A 413 44.84 -15.77 -1.31
C GLY A 413 45.67 -14.54 -0.93
N ASN A 414 45.62 -14.08 0.33
CA ASN A 414 46.45 -13.00 0.85
C ASN A 414 47.36 -13.48 2.00
N SER A 415 48.62 -13.04 2.00
CA SER A 415 49.55 -13.31 3.12
C SER A 415 49.32 -12.42 4.34
N THR A 416 48.34 -11.52 4.26
CA THR A 416 47.94 -10.61 5.32
C THR A 416 46.43 -10.58 5.36
N ASP A 417 45.88 -10.55 6.56
CA ASP A 417 44.45 -10.66 6.77
C ASP A 417 44.01 -9.74 7.91
N GLU A 418 42.81 -9.19 7.80
CA GLU A 418 42.29 -8.14 8.68
C GLU A 418 40.87 -8.48 9.16
N PHE A 419 40.61 -8.32 10.46
CA PHE A 419 39.31 -8.61 11.06
C PHE A 419 38.87 -7.48 11.97
N SER A 420 37.61 -7.05 11.84
CA SER A 420 37.04 -6.02 12.72
C SER A 420 35.78 -6.54 13.40
N TYR A 421 35.64 -6.29 14.70
CA TYR A 421 34.50 -6.80 15.47
C TYR A 421 34.04 -5.83 16.56
N ASN A 422 32.72 -5.76 16.77
CA ASN A 422 32.09 -4.95 17.81
C ASN A 422 31.07 -5.80 18.58
N PHE A 423 31.12 -5.79 19.92
CA PHE A 423 30.23 -6.59 20.76
C PHE A 423 28.85 -5.92 20.97
N GLY A 424 28.75 -4.60 20.80
CA GLY A 424 27.53 -3.83 21.02
C GLY A 424 27.36 -3.31 22.45
N CYS A 425 26.20 -2.74 22.75
CA CYS A 425 25.87 -2.22 24.09
C CYS A 425 25.13 -3.28 24.93
N ASN A 426 25.05 -3.09 26.25
CA ASN A 426 24.49 -4.02 27.24
C ASN A 426 25.12 -5.42 27.32
N VAL A 427 26.21 -5.66 26.60
CA VAL A 427 27.02 -6.88 26.70
C VAL A 427 28.18 -6.70 27.67
N SER A 428 28.45 -7.73 28.46
CA SER A 428 29.65 -7.82 29.29
C SER A 428 30.07 -9.26 29.47
N GLY A 429 31.33 -9.48 29.85
CA GLY A 429 31.87 -10.81 30.10
C GLY A 429 33.21 -11.03 29.43
N ALA A 430 33.68 -12.28 29.48
CA ALA A 430 34.89 -12.70 28.81
C ALA A 430 34.52 -13.32 27.46
N TYR A 431 35.16 -12.81 26.41
CA TYR A 431 35.02 -13.28 25.04
C TYR A 431 36.39 -13.71 24.51
N THR A 432 36.38 -14.49 23.46
CA THR A 432 37.58 -14.94 22.74
C THR A 432 37.42 -14.60 21.27
N ILE A 433 38.49 -14.09 20.67
CA ILE A 433 38.61 -13.94 19.23
C ILE A 433 39.79 -14.82 18.82
N GLU A 434 39.57 -15.75 17.91
CA GLU A 434 40.59 -16.68 17.43
C GLU A 434 40.70 -16.57 15.92
N VAL A 435 41.92 -16.58 15.40
CA VAL A 435 42.17 -16.82 13.98
C VAL A 435 43.00 -18.09 13.83
N GLU A 436 42.51 -18.97 12.97
CA GLU A 436 43.18 -20.20 12.55
C GLU A 436 43.62 -20.04 11.10
N ILE A 437 44.90 -20.27 10.82
CA ILE A 437 45.44 -20.30 9.47
C ILE A 437 45.80 -21.72 9.07
N THR A 438 45.62 -22.10 7.80
CA THR A 438 45.90 -23.46 7.34
C THR A 438 46.46 -23.50 5.92
N ASP A 439 47.32 -24.50 5.65
CA ASP A 439 47.79 -24.90 4.32
C ASP A 439 46.94 -26.02 3.70
N GLY A 440 45.86 -26.44 4.38
CA GLY A 440 44.98 -27.54 4.00
C GLY A 440 45.32 -28.90 4.66
N LEU A 441 46.46 -29.03 5.32
CA LEU A 441 46.88 -30.22 6.08
C LEU A 441 47.27 -29.93 7.53
N LEU A 442 47.92 -28.79 7.76
CA LEU A 442 48.42 -28.29 9.04
C LEU A 442 47.85 -26.89 9.28
N ASN A 443 47.81 -26.51 10.55
CA ASN A 443 47.29 -25.22 10.97
C ASN A 443 48.19 -24.57 12.05
N ASP A 444 48.03 -23.27 12.18
CA ASP A 444 48.55 -22.45 13.28
C ASP A 444 47.44 -21.49 13.71
N SER A 445 47.35 -21.15 14.99
CA SER A 445 46.29 -20.29 15.49
C SER A 445 46.76 -19.34 16.57
N ILE A 446 46.04 -18.22 16.70
CA ILE A 446 46.25 -17.25 17.75
C ILE A 446 44.91 -16.81 18.33
N THR A 447 44.86 -16.70 19.65
CA THR A 447 43.64 -16.35 20.39
C THR A 447 43.86 -15.11 21.24
N TRP A 448 42.95 -14.14 21.12
CA TRP A 448 42.83 -12.98 22.00
C TRP A 448 41.71 -13.19 23.01
N ASN A 449 42.01 -12.95 24.28
CA ASN A 449 41.05 -12.93 25.38
C ASN A 449 40.56 -11.50 25.61
N ILE A 450 39.26 -11.27 25.44
CA ILE A 450 38.64 -9.95 25.47
C ILE A 450 37.75 -9.84 26.72
N GLY A 451 38.10 -8.95 27.64
CA GLY A 451 37.23 -8.52 28.72
C GLY A 451 36.34 -7.36 28.27
N VAL A 452 35.04 -7.63 28.11
CA VAL A 452 34.07 -6.63 27.66
C VAL A 452 33.37 -6.00 28.86
N GLN A 453 33.50 -4.68 28.98
CA GLN A 453 32.79 -3.88 29.98
C GLN A 453 31.42 -3.43 29.46
N GLN A 454 30.39 -3.58 30.30
CA GLN A 454 29.04 -3.17 29.95
C GLN A 454 28.97 -1.66 29.73
N VAL A 455 28.55 -1.27 28.54
CA VAL A 455 28.14 0.09 28.22
C VAL A 455 26.64 0.07 28.00
N ALA A 456 25.90 0.91 28.72
CA ALA A 456 24.46 1.02 28.53
C ALA A 456 24.16 1.47 27.10
N CYS A 457 23.22 0.80 26.43
CA CYS A 457 22.70 1.31 25.17
C CYS A 457 22.11 2.72 25.40
N PRO A 458 22.27 3.65 24.46
CA PRO A 458 21.53 4.90 24.53
C PRO A 458 20.03 4.60 24.63
N VAL A 459 19.41 5.00 25.74
CA VAL A 459 17.98 4.83 25.96
C VAL A 459 17.26 5.76 24.98
N PRO A 460 16.27 5.30 24.21
CA PRO A 460 15.44 6.20 23.42
C PRO A 460 14.82 7.26 24.35
N PRO A 461 14.80 8.55 23.97
CA PRO A 461 14.30 9.59 24.84
C PRO A 461 12.79 9.40 25.06
N SER A 462 12.41 9.01 26.28
CA SER A 462 11.07 9.25 26.79
C SER A 462 10.88 10.78 26.94
N GLY A 463 10.11 11.35 26.01
CA GLY A 463 9.69 12.75 25.88
C GLY A 463 10.15 13.79 26.91
N SER A 464 11.02 14.70 26.47
CA SER A 464 10.77 16.14 26.59
C SER A 464 11.66 16.93 25.62
N SER A 465 10.96 17.75 24.83
CA SER A 465 11.42 18.88 24.01
C SER A 465 12.92 19.19 24.01
N GLY A 466 13.57 19.07 22.85
CA GLY A 466 14.82 19.79 22.59
C GLY A 466 15.72 19.18 21.53
N GLY A 467 15.39 19.45 20.25
CA GLY A 467 16.37 19.74 19.19
C GLY A 467 17.42 18.69 18.82
N GLY A 468 17.21 18.06 17.67
CA GLY A 468 18.26 17.93 16.64
C GLY A 468 19.06 16.63 16.60
N GLY A 469 18.98 15.95 15.45
CA GLY A 469 20.10 15.21 14.86
C GLY A 469 19.96 13.69 14.86
N GLY A 470 19.83 13.10 13.67
CA GLY A 470 19.61 11.68 13.44
C GLY A 470 20.77 10.74 13.81
N GLY A 471 20.42 9.48 14.05
CA GLY A 471 21.34 8.36 14.25
C GLY A 471 20.54 7.08 14.54
N GLY A 472 20.29 6.28 13.49
CA GLY A 472 19.44 5.10 13.53
C GLY A 472 20.05 3.94 14.34
N GLY A 473 19.28 3.44 15.30
CA GLY A 473 19.30 2.03 15.63
C GLY A 473 18.47 1.30 14.57
N ILE A 474 18.88 0.09 14.20
CA ILE A 474 18.04 -0.81 13.40
C ILE A 474 16.84 -1.15 14.30
N SER A 475 15.82 -0.32 14.19
CA SER A 475 14.47 -0.62 14.65
C SER A 475 13.96 -1.64 13.66
N CYS A 476 13.94 -2.91 14.05
CA CYS A 476 13.16 -3.89 13.31
C CYS A 476 11.71 -3.44 13.42
N ASN A 477 11.10 -3.08 12.29
CA ASN A 477 9.70 -2.72 12.24
C ASN A 477 8.94 -4.03 12.09
N GLU A 478 8.12 -4.39 13.09
CA GLU A 478 7.32 -5.60 12.98
C GLU A 478 6.30 -5.42 11.86
N GLU A 479 6.29 -6.33 10.89
CA GLU A 479 5.33 -6.34 9.78
C GLU A 479 4.53 -7.63 9.88
N TRP A 480 3.33 -7.54 10.45
CA TRP A 480 2.49 -8.70 10.70
C TRP A 480 1.53 -8.95 9.56
N ALA A 481 1.57 -10.18 9.06
CA ALA A 481 0.59 -10.73 8.15
C ALA A 481 -0.26 -11.77 8.88
N CYS A 482 -1.57 -11.79 8.62
CA CYS A 482 -2.47 -12.78 9.20
C CYS A 482 -3.23 -13.49 8.09
N GLU A 483 -3.42 -14.79 8.28
CA GLU A 483 -4.32 -15.59 7.45
C GLU A 483 -5.79 -15.16 7.66
N SER A 484 -6.65 -15.60 6.75
CA SER A 484 -8.10 -15.46 6.92
C SER A 484 -8.58 -16.11 8.23
N TRP A 485 -9.66 -15.59 8.78
CA TRP A 485 -10.30 -16.17 9.95
C TRP A 485 -10.79 -17.60 9.65
N GLU A 486 -10.46 -18.55 10.52
CA GLU A 486 -10.97 -19.92 10.43
C GLU A 486 -12.48 -19.98 10.70
N THR A 487 -13.09 -21.12 10.36
CA THR A 487 -14.50 -21.40 10.65
C THR A 487 -14.84 -21.18 12.12
N CYS A 488 -15.98 -20.56 12.39
CA CYS A 488 -16.44 -20.30 13.75
C CYS A 488 -16.67 -21.61 14.51
N GLN A 489 -15.97 -21.82 15.63
CA GLN A 489 -16.11 -23.01 16.45
C GLN A 489 -16.73 -22.67 17.80
N SER A 490 -17.49 -23.63 18.37
CA SER A 490 -18.03 -23.51 19.72
C SER A 490 -16.93 -23.17 20.73
N ILE A 491 -17.15 -22.10 21.49
CA ILE A 491 -16.17 -21.62 22.48
C ILE A 491 -15.90 -22.67 23.58
N GLU A 492 -16.89 -23.50 23.92
CA GLU A 492 -16.75 -24.59 24.89
C GLU A 492 -15.82 -25.69 24.35
N ASN A 493 -15.98 -26.07 23.08
CA ASN A 493 -15.15 -27.08 22.43
C ASN A 493 -13.69 -26.62 22.29
N LEU A 494 -13.48 -25.36 21.89
CA LEU A 494 -12.13 -24.77 21.80
C LEU A 494 -11.38 -24.76 23.14
N LEU A 495 -12.10 -24.52 24.24
CA LEU A 495 -11.55 -24.61 25.59
C LEU A 495 -11.23 -26.06 25.98
N GLU A 496 -12.12 -27.02 25.66
CA GLU A 496 -11.92 -28.44 25.95
C GLU A 496 -10.73 -29.04 25.20
N LEU A 497 -10.53 -28.64 23.94
CA LEU A 497 -9.39 -29.05 23.11
C LEU A 497 -8.07 -28.35 23.52
N GLY A 498 -8.14 -27.36 24.41
CA GLY A 498 -6.97 -26.59 24.85
C GLY A 498 -6.40 -25.66 23.80
N ILE A 499 -7.15 -25.39 22.72
CA ILE A 499 -6.79 -24.42 21.68
C ILE A 499 -6.88 -23.00 22.25
N LEU A 500 -7.92 -22.75 23.05
CA LEU A 500 -8.18 -21.44 23.63
C LEU A 500 -7.84 -21.42 25.13
N SER A 501 -7.07 -20.42 25.56
CA SER A 501 -6.68 -20.30 26.97
C SER A 501 -7.86 -19.88 27.85
N GLY A 502 -7.83 -20.19 29.15
CA GLY A 502 -8.90 -19.77 30.07
C GLY A 502 -9.05 -18.23 30.19
N GLU A 503 -8.01 -17.47 29.86
CA GLU A 503 -8.05 -16.00 29.78
C GLU A 503 -8.75 -15.55 28.50
N ASN A 504 -8.33 -16.06 27.34
CA ASN A 504 -8.95 -15.76 26.05
C ASN A 504 -10.42 -16.17 26.05
N TYR A 505 -10.78 -17.25 26.74
CA TYR A 505 -12.16 -17.73 26.84
C TYR A 505 -13.07 -16.69 27.47
N ARG A 506 -12.60 -16.03 28.52
CA ARG A 506 -13.37 -14.96 29.17
C ARG A 506 -13.51 -13.74 28.27
N ILE A 507 -12.46 -13.39 27.51
CA ILE A 507 -12.49 -12.25 26.60
C ILE A 507 -13.51 -12.48 25.49
N VAL A 508 -13.46 -13.63 24.81
CA VAL A 508 -14.41 -13.97 23.74
C VAL A 508 -15.84 -14.05 24.28
N LEU A 509 -16.04 -14.62 25.47
CA LEU A 509 -17.37 -14.71 26.08
C LEU A 509 -17.94 -13.33 26.44
N GLU A 510 -17.10 -12.37 26.83
CA GLU A 510 -17.48 -10.98 27.04
C GLU A 510 -17.86 -10.31 25.71
N GLN A 511 -17.06 -10.50 24.66
CA GLN A 511 -17.34 -9.99 23.32
C GLN A 511 -18.68 -10.52 22.78
N CYS A 512 -18.96 -11.82 22.89
CA CYS A 512 -20.24 -12.42 22.52
C CYS A 512 -21.43 -11.75 23.22
N PHE A 513 -21.28 -11.41 24.51
CA PHE A 513 -22.33 -10.76 25.27
C PHE A 513 -22.58 -9.32 24.80
N GLU A 514 -21.54 -8.60 24.38
CA GLU A 514 -21.64 -7.25 23.83
C GLU A 514 -22.41 -7.24 22.49
N ILE A 515 -22.23 -8.27 21.66
CA ILE A 515 -22.99 -8.44 20.40
C ILE A 515 -24.33 -9.18 20.57
N GLY A 516 -24.75 -9.44 21.82
CA GLY A 516 -26.07 -9.97 22.14
C GLY A 516 -26.27 -11.47 21.91
N LEU A 517 -25.18 -12.24 21.78
CA LEU A 517 -25.24 -13.70 21.63
C LEU A 517 -25.45 -14.40 22.98
N SER A 518 -26.32 -15.41 23.00
CA SER A 518 -26.40 -16.34 24.13
C SER A 518 -25.21 -17.30 24.10
N SER A 519 -24.92 -17.94 25.24
CA SER A 519 -23.76 -18.82 25.38
C SER A 519 -23.76 -20.02 24.41
N GLU A 520 -24.94 -20.44 23.94
CA GLU A 520 -25.09 -21.55 22.98
C GLU A 520 -24.70 -21.18 21.53
N PHE A 521 -24.82 -19.89 21.16
CA PHE A 521 -24.44 -19.37 19.84
C PHE A 521 -23.11 -18.60 19.88
N CYS A 522 -22.43 -18.59 21.03
CA CYS A 522 -21.12 -17.96 21.16
C CYS A 522 -20.03 -18.90 20.66
N GLY A 523 -19.36 -18.50 19.59
CA GLY A 523 -18.17 -19.14 19.08
C GLY A 523 -16.95 -18.24 19.13
N ALA A 524 -15.80 -18.84 18.82
CA ALA A 524 -14.59 -18.08 18.50
C ALA A 524 -14.07 -18.50 17.11
N GLN A 525 -13.56 -17.52 16.38
CA GLN A 525 -12.69 -17.74 15.24
C GLN A 525 -11.26 -17.54 15.67
N ILE A 526 -10.38 -18.25 14.98
CA ILE A 526 -8.94 -18.20 15.21
C ILE A 526 -8.30 -17.91 13.86
N ARG A 527 -7.15 -17.24 13.88
CA ARG A 527 -6.29 -17.10 12.71
C ARG A 527 -4.85 -17.17 13.14
N ASN A 528 -3.98 -17.50 12.21
CA ASN A 528 -2.54 -17.49 12.45
C ASN A 528 -1.95 -16.18 11.92
N CYS A 529 -1.09 -15.54 12.70
CA CYS A 529 -0.37 -14.35 12.27
C CYS A 529 1.14 -14.60 12.32
N SER A 530 1.83 -14.23 11.26
CA SER A 530 3.29 -14.33 11.11
C SER A 530 3.93 -12.95 10.95
N ASP A 531 5.06 -12.75 11.62
CA ASP A 531 5.90 -11.57 11.44
C ASP A 531 6.77 -11.78 10.20
N LEU A 532 6.49 -11.04 9.13
CA LEU A 532 7.23 -11.10 7.87
C LEU A 532 8.64 -10.53 7.99
N SER A 533 8.91 -9.74 9.03
CA SER A 533 10.21 -9.12 9.28
C SER A 533 11.09 -9.91 10.27
N ASP A 534 10.62 -11.05 10.79
CA ASP A 534 11.34 -11.92 11.73
C ASP A 534 11.99 -11.17 12.92
N CYS A 535 11.31 -10.15 13.44
CA CYS A 535 11.81 -9.27 14.50
C CYS A 535 11.91 -9.96 15.87
N ASN A 536 11.34 -11.17 16.02
CA ASN A 536 11.29 -11.95 17.27
C ASN A 536 10.63 -11.19 18.45
N THR A 537 9.74 -10.25 18.15
CA THR A 537 8.97 -9.48 19.13
C THR A 537 7.48 -9.53 18.77
N ASN A 538 6.58 -9.22 19.73
CA ASN A 538 5.12 -9.29 19.54
C ASN A 538 4.44 -7.96 19.92
N TYR A 539 5.11 -6.83 19.73
CA TYR A 539 4.63 -5.53 20.20
C TYR A 539 3.39 -5.05 19.43
N PHE A 540 3.35 -5.30 18.12
CA PHE A 540 2.26 -4.94 17.22
C PHE A 540 1.49 -6.16 16.69
N LYS A 541 1.69 -7.34 17.31
CA LYS A 541 1.03 -8.57 16.88
C LYS A 541 -0.51 -8.40 16.89
N PRO A 542 -1.19 -8.61 15.75
CA PRO A 542 -2.65 -8.56 15.70
C PRO A 542 -3.31 -9.64 16.56
N LEU A 543 -4.58 -9.44 16.90
CA LEU A 543 -5.36 -10.46 17.60
C LEU A 543 -5.53 -11.70 16.72
N GLU A 544 -5.31 -12.87 17.30
CA GLU A 544 -5.45 -14.19 16.67
C GLU A 544 -6.80 -14.85 17.01
N PHE A 545 -7.66 -14.17 17.74
CA PHE A 545 -8.98 -14.67 18.11
C PHE A 545 -10.03 -13.55 18.10
N GLN A 546 -11.25 -13.88 17.71
CA GLN A 546 -12.41 -13.01 17.80
C GLN A 546 -13.69 -13.81 18.08
N SER A 547 -14.68 -13.16 18.69
CA SER A 547 -16.02 -13.75 18.84
C SER A 547 -16.75 -13.87 17.51
N CYS A 548 -17.55 -14.91 17.36
CA CYS A 548 -18.39 -15.14 16.17
C CYS A 548 -19.72 -15.79 16.55
N HIS A 549 -20.69 -15.73 15.63
CA HIS A 549 -21.96 -16.43 15.77
C HIS A 549 -21.78 -17.90 15.38
N TYR A 550 -21.75 -18.80 16.36
CA TYR A 550 -21.64 -20.24 16.13
C TYR A 550 -22.98 -20.84 15.72
N THR A 551 -22.95 -21.65 14.66
CA THR A 551 -24.06 -22.48 14.18
C THR A 551 -23.55 -23.89 13.91
N GLU A 552 -24.35 -24.92 14.16
CA GLU A 552 -23.94 -26.32 13.97
C GLU A 552 -23.81 -26.69 12.49
N ASP A 553 -24.62 -26.08 11.61
CA ASP A 553 -24.69 -26.37 10.17
C ASP A 553 -24.64 -25.06 9.35
N PRO A 554 -23.49 -24.34 9.31
CA PRO A 554 -23.36 -23.11 8.55
C PRO A 554 -23.55 -23.36 7.05
N ASN A 555 -24.28 -22.47 6.37
CA ASN A 555 -24.47 -22.52 4.92
C ASN A 555 -24.88 -21.16 4.35
N CYS A 556 -24.68 -20.98 3.05
CA CYS A 556 -24.99 -19.76 2.28
C CYS A 556 -26.46 -19.33 2.19
N ASN A 557 -27.36 -19.80 3.05
CA ASN A 557 -28.78 -19.39 3.07
C ASN A 557 -29.35 -19.43 4.51
N ASP A 558 -28.50 -19.30 5.53
CA ASP A 558 -28.91 -19.38 6.93
C ASP A 558 -29.19 -18.01 7.56
N GLY A 559 -28.92 -16.93 6.82
CA GLY A 559 -29.21 -15.56 7.23
C GLY A 559 -28.21 -15.00 8.25
N ILE A 560 -27.04 -15.62 8.39
CA ILE A 560 -26.02 -15.25 9.37
C ILE A 560 -24.67 -15.19 8.67
N LYS A 561 -23.99 -14.03 8.71
CA LYS A 561 -22.60 -13.89 8.26
C LYS A 561 -21.70 -14.86 9.06
N ASN A 562 -21.22 -15.90 8.40
CA ASN A 562 -20.41 -16.93 9.04
C ASN A 562 -19.30 -17.48 8.11
N CYS A 563 -18.58 -18.49 8.59
CA CYS A 563 -17.45 -19.08 7.85
C CYS A 563 -17.59 -20.59 7.81
N HIS A 564 -17.42 -21.17 6.63
CA HIS A 564 -17.50 -22.60 6.34
C HIS A 564 -16.65 -22.92 5.10
N ASP A 565 -16.40 -24.21 4.84
CA ASP A 565 -15.59 -24.67 3.69
C ASP A 565 -14.26 -23.89 3.53
N ASP A 566 -13.55 -23.68 4.64
CA ASP A 566 -12.24 -23.02 4.74
C ASP A 566 -12.21 -21.53 4.32
N SER A 567 -13.36 -20.84 4.24
CA SER A 567 -13.44 -19.41 3.94
C SER A 567 -14.59 -18.71 4.69
N CYS A 568 -14.64 -17.38 4.63
CA CYS A 568 -15.61 -16.55 5.33
C CYS A 568 -16.48 -15.74 4.36
N GLU A 569 -17.78 -15.66 4.66
CA GLU A 569 -18.70 -14.78 3.96
C GLU A 569 -18.32 -13.30 4.13
N VAL A 570 -18.52 -12.50 3.09
CA VAL A 570 -18.22 -11.05 3.10
C VAL A 570 -19.40 -10.28 3.70
N LEU A 571 -20.61 -10.62 3.26
CA LEU A 571 -21.88 -10.18 3.84
C LEU A 571 -22.73 -11.42 4.16
N ILE A 572 -23.89 -11.24 4.78
CA ILE A 572 -24.80 -12.34 5.11
C ILE A 572 -25.11 -13.18 3.86
N ASP A 573 -24.81 -14.48 3.90
CA ASP A 573 -25.11 -15.48 2.87
C ASP A 573 -24.40 -15.26 1.50
N CYS A 574 -23.33 -14.45 1.44
CA CYS A 574 -22.55 -14.26 0.20
C CYS A 574 -21.06 -13.97 0.44
N GLY A 575 -20.24 -14.19 -0.59
CA GLY A 575 -18.78 -14.04 -0.54
C GLY A 575 -18.09 -15.27 0.06
N GLY A 576 -16.76 -15.34 -0.09
CA GLY A 576 -15.94 -16.47 0.38
C GLY A 576 -16.41 -17.82 -0.17
N PRO A 577 -16.92 -18.74 0.68
CA PRO A 577 -17.38 -20.08 0.24
C PRO A 577 -18.71 -20.03 -0.52
N CYS A 578 -19.39 -18.89 -0.55
CA CYS A 578 -20.70 -18.69 -1.15
C CYS A 578 -20.62 -18.00 -2.52
N VAL A 579 -21.79 -17.74 -3.13
CA VAL A 579 -21.82 -16.92 -4.35
C VAL A 579 -21.23 -15.54 -4.06
N ALA A 580 -20.44 -14.99 -4.98
CA ALA A 580 -19.85 -13.66 -4.81
C ALA A 580 -20.93 -12.66 -4.39
N CYS A 581 -20.61 -11.83 -3.39
CA CYS A 581 -21.53 -10.77 -3.03
C CYS A 581 -21.69 -9.86 -4.25
N PRO A 582 -22.93 -9.45 -4.55
CA PRO A 582 -23.15 -8.49 -5.61
C PRO A 582 -22.37 -7.19 -5.33
N THR A 583 -22.03 -6.44 -6.38
CA THR A 583 -21.24 -5.22 -6.26
C THR A 583 -21.72 -4.09 -7.16
N CYS A 584 -21.27 -2.87 -6.88
CA CYS A 584 -21.49 -1.70 -7.75
C CYS A 584 -20.53 -1.63 -8.95
N SER A 585 -19.88 -2.75 -9.30
CA SER A 585 -18.82 -2.84 -10.32
C SER A 585 -18.83 -4.15 -11.10
N ASP A 586 -19.83 -5.02 -10.91
CA ASP A 586 -19.86 -6.39 -11.45
C ASP A 586 -20.55 -6.53 -12.81
N LYS A 587 -21.08 -5.42 -13.37
CA LYS A 587 -21.79 -5.33 -14.65
C LYS A 587 -23.13 -6.04 -14.64
N ILE A 588 -23.73 -6.22 -13.47
CA ILE A 588 -25.03 -6.86 -13.28
C ILE A 588 -25.92 -5.93 -12.46
N GLN A 589 -27.16 -5.69 -12.92
CA GLN A 589 -28.12 -4.92 -12.13
C GLN A 589 -28.62 -5.72 -10.91
N ASN A 590 -28.08 -5.45 -9.73
CA ASN A 590 -28.40 -6.15 -8.48
C ASN A 590 -28.48 -5.17 -7.28
N GLN A 591 -28.55 -5.66 -6.03
CA GLN A 591 -28.56 -4.83 -4.78
C GLN A 591 -29.56 -3.67 -4.68
N GLY A 592 -30.59 -3.61 -5.52
CA GLY A 592 -31.50 -2.47 -5.56
C GLY A 592 -31.00 -1.31 -6.43
N GLU A 593 -30.01 -1.54 -7.28
CA GLU A 593 -29.56 -0.62 -8.33
C GLU A 593 -30.68 -0.21 -9.28
N GLU A 594 -30.63 1.05 -9.73
CA GLU A 594 -31.59 1.60 -10.70
C GLU A 594 -31.22 1.21 -12.14
N GLY A 595 -29.95 0.94 -12.40
CA GLY A 595 -29.40 0.45 -13.66
C GLY A 595 -28.10 -0.31 -13.38
N ILE A 596 -27.49 -0.92 -14.41
CA ILE A 596 -26.28 -1.73 -14.22
C ILE A 596 -25.15 -0.89 -13.60
N ASP A 597 -24.68 -1.30 -12.40
CA ASP A 597 -23.61 -0.65 -11.63
C ASP A 597 -23.89 0.83 -11.30
N CYS A 598 -25.17 1.23 -11.17
CA CYS A 598 -25.54 2.61 -10.90
C CYS A 598 -26.89 2.79 -10.18
N GLY A 599 -27.00 3.92 -9.46
CA GLY A 599 -28.18 4.28 -8.68
C GLY A 599 -28.45 3.30 -7.54
N GLY A 600 -29.57 3.50 -6.84
CA GLY A 600 -29.89 2.71 -5.65
C GLY A 600 -28.81 2.92 -4.58
N PRO A 601 -28.17 1.85 -4.05
CA PRO A 601 -27.09 1.97 -3.07
C PRO A 601 -25.76 2.42 -3.68
N CYS A 602 -25.60 2.41 -5.01
CA CYS A 602 -24.33 2.80 -5.61
C CYS A 602 -24.13 4.33 -5.56
N PRO A 603 -22.93 4.82 -5.21
CA PRO A 603 -22.68 6.24 -4.95
C PRO A 603 -22.86 7.17 -6.18
N TRP A 604 -22.99 6.61 -7.38
CA TRP A 604 -23.21 7.34 -8.64
C TRP A 604 -24.61 7.14 -9.19
N LYS A 605 -25.19 8.25 -9.65
CA LYS A 605 -26.47 8.23 -10.37
C LYS A 605 -26.35 7.58 -11.74
N CYS A 606 -27.40 6.86 -12.12
CA CYS A 606 -27.50 6.34 -13.47
C CYS A 606 -27.57 7.46 -14.51
N PRO A 607 -26.90 7.31 -15.67
CA PRO A 607 -27.05 8.25 -16.77
C PRO A 607 -28.51 8.25 -17.25
N GLU A 608 -29.13 9.44 -17.29
CA GLU A 608 -30.51 9.57 -17.78
C GLU A 608 -30.65 8.94 -19.17
N GLU A 609 -31.62 8.03 -19.33
CA GLU A 609 -31.96 7.50 -20.63
C GLU A 609 -32.53 8.61 -21.53
N ILE A 610 -31.67 9.24 -22.34
CA ILE A 610 -32.13 10.24 -23.31
C ILE A 610 -32.94 9.50 -24.40
N PRO A 611 -34.24 9.79 -24.57
CA PRO A 611 -35.05 9.16 -25.61
C PRO A 611 -34.37 9.33 -26.97
N LEU A 612 -34.29 8.27 -27.79
CA LEU A 612 -33.58 8.28 -29.08
C LEU A 612 -33.90 9.49 -29.98
N LEU A 613 -35.11 10.05 -29.89
CA LEU A 613 -35.53 11.26 -30.62
C LEU A 613 -34.86 12.57 -30.18
N LYS A 614 -34.31 12.65 -28.97
CA LYS A 614 -33.56 13.82 -28.47
C LYS A 614 -32.06 13.73 -28.75
N ARG A 615 -31.55 12.57 -29.17
CA ARG A 615 -30.14 12.40 -29.53
C ARG A 615 -29.90 13.08 -30.87
N LYS A 616 -29.12 14.16 -30.87
CA LYS A 616 -28.89 15.02 -32.05
C LYS A 616 -28.41 14.22 -33.28
N GLU A 617 -27.60 13.20 -33.06
CA GLU A 617 -27.11 12.29 -34.10
C GLU A 617 -28.24 11.57 -34.84
N VAL A 618 -29.19 10.97 -34.12
CA VAL A 618 -30.33 10.24 -34.69
C VAL A 618 -31.24 11.21 -35.44
N LEU A 619 -31.48 12.40 -34.89
CA LEU A 619 -32.25 13.45 -35.56
C LEU A 619 -31.60 13.88 -36.89
N TYR A 620 -30.28 14.07 -36.92
CA TYR A 620 -29.55 14.39 -38.16
C TYR A 620 -29.60 13.24 -39.17
N SER A 621 -29.49 11.98 -38.73
CA SER A 621 -29.64 10.80 -39.60
C SER A 621 -31.05 10.73 -40.23
N PHE A 622 -32.11 11.00 -39.47
CA PHE A 622 -33.48 11.06 -39.99
C PHE A 622 -33.68 12.22 -40.97
N ILE A 623 -33.15 13.41 -40.67
CA ILE A 623 -33.21 14.57 -41.58
C ILE A 623 -32.46 14.27 -42.88
N ALA A 624 -31.28 13.65 -42.81
CA ALA A 624 -30.51 13.26 -43.99
C ALA A 624 -31.25 12.24 -44.87
N LEU A 625 -31.92 11.25 -44.25
CA LEU A 625 -32.75 10.27 -44.95
C LEU A 625 -33.93 10.95 -45.69
N ILE A 626 -34.60 11.90 -45.04
CA ILE A 626 -35.71 12.66 -45.63
C ILE A 626 -35.23 13.50 -46.83
N ILE A 627 -34.09 14.19 -46.69
CA ILE A 627 -33.50 14.98 -47.78
C ILE A 627 -33.17 14.08 -48.97
N LEU A 628 -32.58 12.90 -48.73
CA LEU A 628 -32.27 11.93 -49.78
C LEU A 628 -33.53 11.46 -50.52
N LEU A 629 -34.61 11.15 -49.79
CA LEU A 629 -35.88 10.72 -50.37
C LEU A 629 -36.51 11.82 -51.22
N ILE A 630 -36.48 13.08 -50.78
CA ILE A 630 -36.96 14.24 -51.53
C ILE A 630 -36.13 14.42 -52.82
N LEU A 631 -34.82 14.22 -52.75
CA LEU A 631 -33.91 14.34 -53.90
C LEU A 631 -34.18 13.24 -54.94
N VAL A 632 -34.41 12.01 -54.51
CA VAL A 632 -34.81 10.90 -55.39
C VAL A 632 -36.17 11.17 -56.04
N ALA A 633 -37.15 11.66 -55.25
CA ALA A 633 -38.48 12.00 -55.75
C ALA A 633 -38.42 13.12 -56.81
N THR A 634 -37.66 14.20 -56.54
CA THR A 634 -37.49 15.30 -57.49
C THR A 634 -36.80 14.85 -58.77
N VAL A 635 -35.76 14.01 -58.71
CA VAL A 635 -35.13 13.41 -59.91
C VAL A 635 -36.13 12.59 -60.72
N LYS A 636 -36.96 11.77 -60.06
CA LYS A 636 -38.02 11.00 -60.75
C LYS A 636 -39.06 11.93 -61.39
N ILE A 637 -39.50 12.97 -60.70
CA ILE A 637 -40.45 13.97 -61.23
C ILE A 637 -39.86 14.68 -62.45
N ILE A 638 -38.60 15.13 -62.38
CA ILE A 638 -37.90 15.77 -63.51
C ILE A 638 -37.81 14.83 -64.70
N ARG A 639 -37.51 13.53 -64.48
CA ARG A 639 -37.53 12.52 -65.54
C ARG A 639 -38.91 12.38 -66.16
N ILE A 640 -39.98 12.32 -65.37
CA ILE A 640 -41.36 12.24 -65.87
C ILE A 640 -41.71 13.46 -66.71
N PHE A 641 -41.35 14.68 -66.28
CA PHE A 641 -41.57 15.90 -67.07
C PHE A 641 -40.77 15.92 -68.38
N LYS A 642 -39.52 15.44 -68.37
CA LYS A 642 -38.73 15.25 -69.60
C LYS A 642 -39.39 14.27 -70.56
N TYR A 643 -39.88 13.12 -70.07
CA TYR A 643 -40.58 12.15 -70.91
C TYR A 643 -41.91 12.68 -71.45
N LYS A 644 -42.69 13.43 -70.65
CA LYS A 644 -43.90 14.12 -71.13
C LYS A 644 -43.61 15.12 -72.24
N ASN A 645 -42.53 15.90 -72.11
CA ASN A 645 -42.16 16.88 -73.13
C ASN A 645 -41.63 16.21 -74.42
N LEU A 646 -41.01 15.03 -74.33
CA LEU A 646 -40.58 14.23 -75.48
C LEU A 646 -41.77 13.59 -76.22
N ILE A 647 -42.77 13.10 -75.48
CA ILE A 647 -44.00 12.50 -76.06
C ILE A 647 -44.93 13.57 -76.65
N ALA A 648 -44.85 14.83 -76.20
CA ALA A 648 -45.61 15.95 -76.78
C ALA A 648 -44.99 16.52 -78.07
N GLN A 649 -43.86 15.97 -78.54
CA GLN A 649 -43.16 16.37 -79.77
C GLN A 649 -43.19 15.29 -80.88
N GLU A 650 -43.84 14.15 -80.64
CA GLU A 650 -44.32 13.20 -81.65
C GLU A 650 -45.84 13.37 -81.84
#